data_AF-A0AAY4BII3-F1
#
_entry.id   AF-A0AAY4BII3-F1
#
_cell.length_a   1.000
_cell.length_b   1.000
_cell.length_c   1.000
_cell.angle_alpha   90.00
_cell.angle_beta   90.00
_cell.angle_gamma   90.00
#
_symmetry.space_group_name_H-M   'P 1'
#
loop_
_entity.id
_entity.type
_entity.pdbx_description
1 polymer ?
#
loop_
_entity_poly.entity_id
_entity_poly.type
_entity_poly.pdbx_seq_one_letter_code
_entity_poly.pdbx_strand_id
1 'polypeptide(L)'
;GMYRRWVLLFPPLLHPYVCKTYGSGVFKPFTGNPFYVRTTCHVTLLRFTYKGVICEITILERTNGMMTKVEINVNKIKTVIFNGTVEVDSKRYSLPYDQTYQHIFDYGIYTKLRSKILPLTVTWHNAQGGIPFILASVNWLIKVHVSNPDALIKDFVYKDSSCLIQDVDYLNLECDDVFSHTMECFQEDPSPFMSLCSQNINGFETNTDIFCSFFNELNQTCVWDYLTNTDPTCPGDLIYYQSGSAYQPTCSNPTSSDQEGISTCLCPQGKLLNNRDDGYHCVPIAQCPCVYEDKKYVPGETRETKCQTCNCVNGEWECSENTCQRTCIIESHFVTTFDGRQYSLPGKCTYVAISFRLVSRFLIILIIYYNIYCTKIWFVFVTFSGNISIFWQSSMYVQITTYFGMNIKVQMSPEIQIYVSLPSTHKGQVEGLCGNYNDVSTDDFNSSAGIVENSAESFALSWAVGNCNADIPKVCINTDNEIFAESFCNVLRDPKGIFAPCHQYVQPDWYLKASCHTNNLMSSLCVAVSNYAKACANREISLGDWEKTTNCTRPCEGNQVFSHAMHACNRTCRALSEPYNMCSWDSEPVEGCGCPEGTHLDWDSENKNKVCVRRADCYCYYSGGRVKPGNATIDGRKCRLFKPTQKVDNRTIIYAYLSSLDCLSGKACVHCPSQYTNDTTEKEIVCVSGCYCPEGFFEDHNGECVLLEECTCAFSGLVYYSGDIVDNNCQKCVCEKGHWKCSEKSCVGKCQVYGNGHYQTFDSNWYQFDGNCQYTLATDGCANVSPQFAVYVESIPCCEAEITCSRNIRVELPDSTLLLSDMMLKVTNHAEETPTFSNYTVGLYIVITVPRFGLTLVWDKHTRLSLQLEGSWKGKVCGLCGNFDSSVTNEFQHNNYSLSPLQFGNSWKAATPPCSDVTQEIFPCQRHSYCAAWAERRCQILRGDIFQSCHLKVDPEAFFQACVLESCSCEFEGKFLGFCTAVAAYAEACSEQGACIKWRTPDLCRM
;
A
#
# COMPACT_ATOMS: atom_id res chain seq x y z
N GLY A 1 57.56 48.68 9.04
CA GLY A 1 57.06 47.31 9.30
C GLY A 1 55.88 47.06 8.39
N MET A 2 55.65 45.88 7.82
CA MET A 2 55.41 44.59 8.53
C MET A 2 54.30 44.77 9.56
N TYR A 3 53.11 44.19 9.40
CA TYR A 3 52.85 42.75 9.40
C TYR A 3 51.82 42.26 8.35
N ARG A 4 51.78 40.93 8.12
CA ARG A 4 51.02 40.26 7.04
C ARG A 4 49.52 40.10 7.33
N ARG A 5 48.70 40.25 6.28
CA ARG A 5 47.34 39.68 6.19
C ARG A 5 47.44 38.14 6.10
N TRP A 6 46.68 37.43 6.92
CA TRP A 6 46.31 36.04 6.65
C TRP A 6 44.87 36.02 6.17
N VAL A 7 44.66 35.59 4.93
CA VAL A 7 43.33 35.19 4.43
C VAL A 7 43.22 33.70 4.71
N LEU A 8 42.26 33.30 5.53
CA LEU A 8 41.92 31.88 5.66
C LEU A 8 41.13 31.47 4.41
N LEU A 9 41.80 30.72 3.55
CA LEU A 9 41.17 30.01 2.44
C LEU A 9 40.21 28.98 3.02
N PHE A 10 38.99 28.92 2.47
CA PHE A 10 38.13 27.75 2.62
C PHE A 10 38.90 26.51 2.13
N PRO A 11 38.85 25.36 2.83
CA PRO A 11 39.30 24.12 2.22
C PRO A 11 38.38 23.85 1.02
N PRO A 12 38.91 23.63 -0.20
CA PRO A 12 38.08 23.25 -1.32
C PRO A 12 37.42 21.90 -1.01
N LEU A 13 36.20 21.72 -1.52
CA LEU A 13 35.53 20.42 -1.60
C LEU A 13 36.54 19.38 -2.08
N LEU A 14 36.75 18.33 -1.29
CA LEU A 14 37.63 17.21 -1.62
C LEU A 14 37.12 16.56 -2.91
N HIS A 15 37.74 16.92 -4.04
CA HIS A 15 37.45 16.28 -5.31
C HIS A 15 37.76 14.78 -5.17
N PRO A 16 36.91 13.89 -5.69
CA PRO A 16 37.16 12.46 -5.58
C PRO A 16 38.42 12.09 -6.36
N TYR A 17 39.13 11.06 -5.90
CA TYR A 17 40.33 10.57 -6.58
C TYR A 17 39.90 9.76 -7.81
N VAL A 18 40.40 10.14 -8.98
CA VAL A 18 40.00 9.55 -10.27
C VAL A 18 41.16 8.78 -10.91
N CYS A 19 40.90 7.52 -11.26
CA CYS A 19 41.73 6.72 -12.16
C CYS A 19 40.94 6.49 -13.45
N LYS A 20 41.56 6.62 -14.63
CA LYS A 20 40.85 6.41 -15.90
C LYS A 20 41.76 5.92 -17.01
N THR A 21 41.17 5.28 -18.02
CA THR A 21 41.82 5.02 -19.30
C THR A 21 40.90 5.45 -20.43
N TYR A 22 41.52 6.01 -21.48
CA TYR A 22 40.83 6.60 -22.61
C TYR A 22 41.67 6.48 -23.89
N GLY A 23 41.03 6.65 -25.03
CA GLY A 23 41.64 6.49 -26.35
C GLY A 23 42.22 5.09 -26.55
N SER A 24 43.29 4.99 -27.32
CA SER A 24 43.87 3.71 -27.76
C SER A 24 44.73 3.00 -26.72
N GLY A 25 45.08 3.68 -25.63
CA GLY A 25 45.95 3.13 -24.59
C GLY A 25 46.48 4.13 -23.56
N VAL A 26 45.81 5.28 -23.35
CA VAL A 26 46.24 6.25 -22.33
C VAL A 26 45.67 5.85 -20.97
N PHE A 27 46.50 5.89 -19.93
CA PHE A 27 46.16 5.60 -18.54
C PHE A 27 46.51 6.81 -17.66
N LYS A 28 45.56 7.24 -16.83
CA LYS A 28 45.74 8.26 -15.80
C LYS A 28 45.51 7.63 -14.43
N PRO A 29 46.56 7.44 -13.61
CA PRO A 29 46.42 6.90 -12.25
C PRO A 29 45.79 7.93 -11.30
N PHE A 30 45.39 7.49 -10.10
CA PHE A 30 44.88 8.37 -9.04
C PHE A 30 45.85 9.48 -8.63
N THR A 31 47.16 9.23 -8.76
CA THR A 31 48.24 10.17 -8.45
C THR A 31 49.38 10.03 -9.46
N GLY A 32 49.80 11.14 -10.05
CA GLY A 32 50.84 11.18 -11.09
C GLY A 32 50.31 11.63 -12.46
N ASN A 33 51.22 11.71 -13.42
CA ASN A 33 50.91 12.16 -14.78
C ASN A 33 50.31 11.00 -15.60
N PRO A 34 49.45 11.29 -16.59
CA PRO A 34 49.00 10.29 -17.55
C PRO A 34 50.17 9.74 -18.38
N PHE A 35 50.06 8.49 -18.81
CA PHE A 35 51.04 7.79 -19.63
C PHE A 35 50.35 6.86 -20.63
N TYR A 36 51.06 6.44 -21.69
CA TYR A 36 50.53 5.58 -22.74
C TYR A 36 51.14 4.16 -22.66
N VAL A 37 50.32 3.14 -22.92
CA VAL A 37 50.75 1.74 -23.12
C VAL A 37 49.91 1.10 -24.22
N ARG A 38 50.52 0.80 -25.38
CA ARG A 38 49.88 0.02 -26.44
C ARG A 38 49.96 -1.47 -26.10
N THR A 39 48.83 -2.07 -25.74
CA THR A 39 48.78 -3.49 -25.35
C THR A 39 47.47 -4.15 -25.77
N THR A 40 47.56 -5.42 -26.19
CA THR A 40 46.41 -6.33 -26.38
C THR A 40 46.26 -7.34 -25.23
N CYS A 41 47.17 -7.33 -24.26
CA CYS A 41 47.12 -8.17 -23.07
C CYS A 41 45.99 -7.74 -22.11
N HIS A 42 45.57 -8.63 -21.20
CA HIS A 42 44.66 -8.23 -20.13
C HIS A 42 45.36 -7.22 -19.21
N VAL A 43 44.67 -6.14 -18.83
CA VAL A 43 45.19 -5.08 -17.97
C VAL A 43 44.26 -4.86 -16.78
N THR A 44 44.76 -5.05 -15.57
CA THR A 44 44.04 -4.69 -14.35
C THR A 44 44.19 -3.19 -14.09
N LEU A 45 43.18 -2.41 -14.47
CA LEU A 45 43.14 -0.94 -14.30
C LEU A 45 43.11 -0.52 -12.82
N LEU A 46 42.42 -1.31 -11.99
CA LEU A 46 42.26 -1.04 -10.57
C LEU A 46 42.08 -2.35 -9.81
N ARG A 47 42.79 -2.52 -8.70
CA ARG A 47 42.55 -3.60 -7.73
C ARG A 47 42.78 -3.11 -6.31
N PHE A 48 41.79 -3.26 -5.43
CA PHE A 48 41.93 -2.95 -4.01
C PHE A 48 41.00 -3.80 -3.15
N THR A 49 41.31 -3.88 -1.86
CA THR A 49 40.43 -4.49 -0.85
C THR A 49 40.08 -3.45 0.21
N TYR A 50 38.79 -3.28 0.50
CA TYR A 50 38.30 -2.38 1.54
C TYR A 50 37.32 -3.13 2.45
N LYS A 51 37.58 -3.12 3.76
CA LYS A 51 36.78 -3.84 4.79
C LYS A 51 36.47 -5.32 4.43
N GLY A 52 37.39 -6.00 3.75
CA GLY A 52 37.22 -7.40 3.31
C GLY A 52 36.54 -7.57 1.95
N VAL A 53 35.91 -6.51 1.40
CA VAL A 53 35.37 -6.51 0.03
C VAL A 53 36.49 -6.24 -0.96
N ILE A 54 36.60 -7.09 -1.98
CA ILE A 54 37.54 -6.93 -3.11
C ILE A 54 36.83 -6.16 -4.23
N CYS A 55 37.53 -5.20 -4.82
CA CYS A 55 37.22 -4.59 -6.10
C CYS A 55 38.35 -4.85 -7.09
N GLU A 56 38.00 -5.24 -8.31
CA GLU A 56 38.93 -5.41 -9.41
C GLU A 56 38.27 -4.97 -10.73
N ILE A 57 38.93 -4.07 -11.46
CA ILE A 57 38.52 -3.62 -12.80
C ILE A 57 39.60 -4.07 -13.78
N THR A 58 39.23 -4.95 -14.71
CA THR A 58 40.14 -5.58 -15.66
C THR A 58 39.65 -5.38 -17.09
N ILE A 59 40.50 -4.80 -17.93
CA ILE A 59 40.32 -4.75 -19.38
C ILE A 59 40.77 -6.12 -19.89
N LEU A 60 39.83 -6.90 -20.42
CA LEU A 60 40.11 -8.25 -20.92
C LEU A 60 40.52 -8.25 -22.38
N GLU A 61 40.00 -7.32 -23.18
CA GLU A 61 40.26 -7.31 -24.62
C GLU A 61 40.30 -5.89 -25.15
N ARG A 62 41.33 -5.59 -25.95
CA ARG A 62 41.46 -4.35 -26.72
C ARG A 62 41.73 -4.71 -28.17
N THR A 63 40.81 -4.38 -29.07
CA THR A 63 40.96 -4.56 -30.53
C THR A 63 40.74 -3.22 -31.22
N ASN A 64 41.45 -2.98 -32.33
CA ASN A 64 41.40 -1.71 -33.06
C ASN A 64 41.57 -0.46 -32.17
N GLY A 65 42.35 -0.59 -31.10
CA GLY A 65 42.60 0.46 -30.12
C GLY A 65 41.52 0.60 -29.04
N MET A 66 40.28 0.17 -29.24
CA MET A 66 39.20 0.30 -28.25
C MET A 66 39.06 -0.92 -27.34
N MET A 67 38.58 -0.70 -26.11
CA MET A 67 38.33 -1.79 -25.16
C MET A 67 37.04 -2.52 -25.56
N THR A 68 37.11 -3.73 -26.08
CA THR A 68 35.91 -4.49 -26.49
C THR A 68 35.25 -5.22 -25.33
N LYS A 69 36.05 -5.58 -24.31
CA LYS A 69 35.57 -6.30 -23.13
C LYS A 69 36.22 -5.79 -21.84
N VAL A 70 35.39 -5.33 -20.91
CA VAL A 70 35.81 -4.89 -19.57
C VAL A 70 35.04 -5.67 -18.52
N GLU A 71 35.73 -6.04 -17.45
CA GLU A 71 35.20 -6.76 -16.30
C GLU A 71 35.35 -5.88 -15.05
N ILE A 72 34.23 -5.61 -14.38
CA ILE A 72 34.15 -4.92 -13.09
C ILE A 72 33.66 -5.95 -12.07
N ASN A 73 34.55 -6.39 -11.18
CA ASN A 73 34.26 -7.30 -10.09
C ASN A 73 34.17 -6.50 -8.79
N VAL A 74 33.00 -6.53 -8.14
CA VAL A 74 32.77 -5.92 -6.83
C VAL A 74 32.15 -6.97 -5.92
N ASN A 75 32.86 -7.37 -4.86
CA ASN A 75 32.40 -8.39 -3.91
C ASN A 75 32.01 -9.73 -4.55
N LYS A 76 32.77 -10.19 -5.56
CA LYS A 76 32.52 -11.39 -6.38
C LYS A 76 31.39 -11.26 -7.41
N ILE A 77 30.57 -10.19 -7.37
CA ILE A 77 29.61 -9.92 -8.45
C ILE A 77 30.38 -9.47 -9.68
N LYS A 78 30.11 -10.13 -10.81
CA LYS A 78 30.87 -9.94 -12.04
C LYS A 78 30.03 -9.18 -13.06
N THR A 79 30.33 -7.91 -13.22
CA THR A 79 29.77 -7.07 -14.29
C THR A 79 30.72 -7.09 -15.49
N VAL A 80 30.24 -7.56 -16.64
CA VAL A 80 30.98 -7.58 -17.91
C VAL A 80 30.33 -6.58 -18.85
N ILE A 81 31.13 -5.63 -19.35
CA ILE A 81 30.74 -4.72 -20.42
C ILE A 81 31.33 -5.28 -21.71
N PHE A 82 30.47 -5.58 -22.69
CA PHE A 82 30.87 -6.15 -23.97
C PHE A 82 29.97 -5.65 -25.10
N ASN A 83 30.58 -5.08 -26.15
CA ASN A 83 29.89 -4.61 -27.36
C ASN A 83 28.62 -3.77 -27.08
N GLY A 84 28.74 -2.77 -26.19
CA GLY A 84 27.64 -1.90 -25.77
C GLY A 84 26.61 -2.52 -24.81
N THR A 85 26.71 -3.82 -24.50
CA THR A 85 25.82 -4.50 -23.54
C THR A 85 26.47 -4.67 -22.17
N VAL A 86 25.64 -4.62 -21.13
CA VAL A 86 26.03 -4.90 -19.73
C VAL A 86 25.47 -6.25 -19.32
N GLU A 87 26.35 -7.16 -18.92
CA GLU A 87 26.01 -8.47 -18.39
C GLU A 87 26.43 -8.55 -16.91
N VAL A 88 25.54 -8.98 -16.02
CA VAL A 88 25.83 -9.19 -14.60
C VAL A 88 25.61 -10.66 -14.28
N ASP A 89 26.65 -11.32 -13.75
CA ASP A 89 26.70 -12.76 -13.47
C ASP A 89 26.21 -13.63 -14.66
N SER A 90 26.65 -13.24 -15.87
CA SER A 90 26.32 -13.87 -17.17
C SER A 90 24.86 -13.74 -17.63
N LYS A 91 24.10 -12.79 -17.07
CA LYS A 91 22.74 -12.43 -17.53
C LYS A 91 22.70 -10.99 -18.05
N ARG A 92 21.90 -10.74 -19.10
CA ARG A 92 21.64 -9.40 -19.64
C ARG A 92 20.47 -8.75 -18.91
N TYR A 93 20.57 -7.46 -18.67
CA TYR A 93 19.55 -6.64 -18.03
C TYR A 93 19.34 -5.34 -18.81
N SER A 94 18.12 -4.80 -18.76
CA SER A 94 17.83 -3.43 -19.16
C SER A 94 18.35 -2.45 -18.11
N LEU A 95 18.77 -1.26 -18.54
CA LEU A 95 19.06 -0.15 -17.62
C LEU A 95 17.76 0.61 -17.30
N PRO A 96 17.63 1.22 -16.10
CA PRO A 96 18.54 1.05 -14.96
C PRO A 96 18.43 -0.36 -14.38
N TYR A 97 19.57 -0.95 -14.04
CA TYR A 97 19.69 -2.21 -13.30
C TYR A 97 20.03 -1.90 -11.86
N ASP A 98 19.18 -2.32 -10.91
CA ASP A 98 19.45 -2.14 -9.49
C ASP A 98 19.43 -3.46 -8.72
N GLN A 99 20.40 -3.63 -7.83
CA GLN A 99 20.54 -4.81 -6.98
C GLN A 99 21.23 -4.48 -5.65
N THR A 100 21.49 -5.51 -4.83
CA THR A 100 22.07 -5.41 -3.49
C THR A 100 23.37 -4.60 -3.40
N TYR A 101 24.29 -4.78 -4.35
CA TYR A 101 25.67 -4.30 -4.20
C TYR A 101 26.08 -3.18 -5.17
N GLN A 102 25.30 -3.00 -6.23
CA GLN A 102 25.59 -2.04 -7.30
C GLN A 102 24.29 -1.59 -7.96
N HIS A 103 24.28 -0.34 -8.39
CA HIS A 103 23.28 0.28 -9.23
C HIS A 103 23.95 0.68 -10.55
N ILE A 104 23.41 0.28 -11.70
CA ILE A 104 23.93 0.60 -13.02
C ILE A 104 22.86 1.35 -13.81
N PHE A 105 23.19 2.51 -14.34
CA PHE A 105 22.21 3.45 -14.89
C PHE A 105 22.81 4.35 -15.97
N ASP A 106 21.93 4.95 -16.77
CA ASP A 106 22.29 5.97 -17.76
C ASP A 106 22.50 7.34 -17.08
N TYR A 107 23.55 8.04 -17.47
CA TYR A 107 24.06 9.25 -16.83
C TYR A 107 24.60 10.20 -17.91
N GLY A 108 23.72 11.05 -18.45
CA GLY A 108 24.01 11.80 -19.68
C GLY A 108 24.24 10.86 -20.86
N ILE A 109 25.32 11.08 -21.63
CA ILE A 109 25.75 10.16 -22.71
C ILE A 109 26.58 8.96 -22.21
N TYR A 110 26.68 8.75 -20.90
CA TYR A 110 27.50 7.72 -20.27
C TYR A 110 26.63 6.68 -19.56
N THR A 111 27.19 5.50 -19.32
CA THR A 111 26.63 4.55 -18.34
C THR A 111 27.48 4.61 -17.07
N LYS A 112 26.83 4.57 -15.91
CA LYS A 112 27.46 4.72 -14.58
C LYS A 112 27.05 3.57 -13.67
N LEU A 113 28.05 2.86 -13.14
CA LEU A 113 27.92 1.91 -12.04
C LEU A 113 28.29 2.61 -10.74
N ARG A 114 27.39 2.60 -9.78
CA ARG A 114 27.62 3.03 -8.40
C ARG A 114 27.60 1.81 -7.50
N SER A 115 28.68 1.55 -6.76
CA SER A 115 28.64 0.52 -5.74
C SER A 115 27.84 1.02 -4.53
N LYS A 116 26.96 0.17 -3.98
CA LYS A 116 26.24 0.42 -2.72
C LYS A 116 27.08 0.06 -1.48
N ILE A 117 28.15 -0.74 -1.64
CA ILE A 117 29.00 -1.25 -0.55
C ILE A 117 30.44 -0.70 -0.54
N LEU A 118 30.90 -0.14 -1.65
CA LEU A 118 32.18 0.56 -1.76
C LEU A 118 31.96 2.02 -2.12
N PRO A 119 32.79 2.96 -1.64
CA PRO A 119 32.81 4.35 -2.10
C PRO A 119 33.50 4.43 -3.47
N LEU A 120 32.90 3.77 -4.46
CA LEU A 120 33.38 3.59 -5.83
C LEU A 120 32.24 3.89 -6.80
N THR A 121 32.55 4.71 -7.80
CA THR A 121 31.75 4.81 -9.03
C THR A 121 32.63 4.48 -10.23
N VAL A 122 32.05 3.84 -11.24
CA VAL A 122 32.68 3.54 -12.52
C VAL A 122 31.79 4.08 -13.62
N THR A 123 32.31 4.96 -14.48
CA THR A 123 31.57 5.62 -15.56
C THR A 123 32.25 5.32 -16.88
N TRP A 124 31.51 4.95 -17.91
CA TRP A 124 32.06 4.64 -19.24
C TRP A 124 31.14 5.14 -20.36
N HIS A 125 31.70 5.24 -21.57
CA HIS A 125 30.95 5.52 -22.78
C HIS A 125 31.03 4.32 -23.73
N ASN A 126 29.94 3.98 -24.40
CA ASN A 126 29.90 2.91 -25.40
C ASN A 126 29.90 3.55 -26.79
N ALA A 127 30.86 3.18 -27.64
CA ALA A 127 30.97 3.64 -29.02
C ALA A 127 30.88 2.48 -30.02
N GLN A 128 30.88 2.77 -31.32
CA GLN A 128 30.67 1.75 -32.35
C GLN A 128 31.91 0.86 -32.50
N GLY A 129 31.89 -0.31 -31.85
CA GLY A 129 32.97 -1.29 -31.88
C GLY A 129 33.83 -1.34 -30.61
N GLY A 130 33.49 -0.60 -29.55
CA GLY A 130 34.16 -0.74 -28.25
C GLY A 130 33.85 0.37 -27.26
N ILE A 131 34.59 0.36 -26.16
CA ILE A 131 34.54 1.35 -25.08
C ILE A 131 35.82 2.21 -25.24
N PRO A 132 35.71 3.49 -25.65
CA PRO A 132 36.87 4.37 -25.80
C PRO A 132 37.24 5.09 -24.50
N PHE A 133 36.41 5.03 -23.46
CA PHE A 133 36.60 5.74 -22.18
C PHE A 133 36.01 4.95 -21.00
N ILE A 134 36.80 4.79 -19.93
CA ILE A 134 36.30 4.34 -18.62
C ILE A 134 37.02 5.06 -17.47
N LEU A 135 36.24 5.48 -16.48
CA LEU A 135 36.65 6.27 -15.33
C LEU A 135 36.19 5.60 -14.04
N ALA A 136 37.11 5.35 -13.12
CA ALA A 136 36.84 4.91 -11.76
C ALA A 136 37.14 6.03 -10.75
N SER A 137 36.17 6.35 -9.90
CA SER A 137 36.22 7.47 -8.96
C SER A 137 35.96 6.99 -7.53
N VAL A 138 36.78 7.43 -6.57
CA VAL A 138 36.74 7.01 -5.16
C VAL A 138 36.88 8.18 -4.18
N ASN A 139 36.12 8.15 -3.08
CA ASN A 139 35.97 9.30 -2.18
C ASN A 139 37.13 9.49 -1.17
N TRP A 140 38.17 8.66 -1.21
CA TRP A 140 39.34 8.76 -0.32
C TRP A 140 40.58 8.18 -1.00
N LEU A 141 41.75 8.58 -0.50
CA LEU A 141 43.07 8.19 -1.04
C LEU A 141 43.34 6.70 -0.78
N ILE A 142 42.91 5.83 -1.69
CA ILE A 142 43.31 4.43 -1.69
C ILE A 142 44.80 4.36 -2.02
N LYS A 143 45.60 3.71 -1.16
CA LYS A 143 47.04 3.48 -1.41
C LYS A 143 47.25 2.43 -2.50
N VAL A 144 46.97 2.80 -3.75
CA VAL A 144 47.35 2.05 -4.95
C VAL A 144 48.56 2.76 -5.58
N HIS A 145 49.67 2.05 -5.75
CA HIS A 145 50.87 2.57 -6.42
C HIS A 145 50.96 2.02 -7.83
N VAL A 146 50.39 2.77 -8.78
CA VAL A 146 50.77 2.71 -10.20
C VAL A 146 51.20 4.12 -10.58
N SER A 147 52.51 4.38 -10.54
CA SER A 147 53.08 5.73 -10.71
C SER A 147 53.77 5.93 -12.05
N ASN A 148 54.01 4.87 -12.83
CA ASN A 148 54.69 4.90 -14.13
C ASN A 148 54.31 3.69 -15.02
N PRO A 149 54.67 3.69 -16.32
CA PRO A 149 54.40 2.57 -17.24
C PRO A 149 55.00 1.24 -16.78
N ASP A 150 56.23 1.27 -16.26
CA ASP A 150 56.95 0.07 -15.82
C ASP A 150 56.21 -0.69 -14.71
N ALA A 151 55.64 0.04 -13.74
CA ALA A 151 54.82 -0.56 -12.67
C ALA A 151 53.54 -1.20 -13.23
N LEU A 152 52.86 -0.56 -14.19
CA LEU A 152 51.68 -1.15 -14.84
C LEU A 152 52.06 -2.43 -15.60
N ILE A 153 53.08 -2.37 -16.46
CA ILE A 153 53.53 -3.49 -17.30
C ILE A 153 54.06 -4.68 -16.49
N LYS A 154 54.67 -4.41 -15.33
CA LYS A 154 55.27 -5.42 -14.47
C LYS A 154 54.26 -6.10 -13.55
N ASP A 155 53.38 -5.33 -12.91
CA ASP A 155 52.57 -5.80 -11.79
C ASP A 155 51.05 -5.94 -12.14
N PHE A 156 50.60 -5.39 -13.28
CA PHE A 156 49.16 -5.32 -13.65
C PHE A 156 48.82 -5.71 -15.10
N VAL A 157 49.80 -6.14 -15.91
CA VAL A 157 49.56 -6.69 -17.26
C VAL A 157 49.80 -8.19 -17.28
N TYR A 158 48.77 -8.98 -17.62
CA TYR A 158 48.88 -10.44 -17.70
C TYR A 158 49.42 -10.89 -19.06
N LYS A 159 50.62 -11.47 -19.08
CA LYS A 159 51.29 -11.95 -20.29
C LYS A 159 50.99 -13.44 -20.53
N ASP A 160 50.10 -13.72 -21.47
CA ASP A 160 50.01 -15.02 -22.13
C ASP A 160 50.80 -15.00 -23.45
N SER A 161 51.13 -16.19 -23.97
CA SER A 161 51.86 -16.50 -25.19
C SER A 161 51.36 -15.87 -26.50
N SER A 162 50.22 -15.19 -26.47
CA SER A 162 49.51 -14.60 -27.62
C SER A 162 49.39 -13.08 -27.62
N CYS A 163 49.69 -12.39 -26.50
CA CYS A 163 49.43 -10.96 -26.36
C CYS A 163 50.67 -10.09 -26.65
N LEU A 164 50.43 -8.86 -27.12
CA LEU A 164 51.48 -7.95 -27.60
C LEU A 164 51.49 -6.66 -26.78
N ILE A 165 52.69 -6.19 -26.45
CA ILE A 165 52.97 -4.85 -25.94
C ILE A 165 53.92 -4.20 -26.96
N GLN A 166 53.65 -2.96 -27.35
CA GLN A 166 54.47 -2.22 -28.33
C GLN A 166 54.85 -0.85 -27.77
N ASP A 167 56.14 -0.54 -27.81
CA ASP A 167 56.64 0.82 -27.59
C ASP A 167 56.39 1.65 -28.86
N VAL A 168 55.89 2.87 -28.69
CA VAL A 168 55.52 3.77 -29.79
C VAL A 168 56.27 5.08 -29.62
N ASP A 169 57.20 5.35 -30.54
CA ASP A 169 58.04 6.53 -30.55
C ASP A 169 57.98 7.18 -31.96
N TYR A 170 57.03 8.12 -32.13
CA TYR A 170 56.71 8.76 -33.42
C TYR A 170 55.95 10.08 -33.18
N LEU A 171 56.22 11.12 -33.98
CA LEU A 171 55.44 12.37 -34.01
C LEU A 171 54.31 12.29 -35.03
N ASN A 172 53.10 12.70 -34.66
CA ASN A 172 51.94 12.74 -35.56
C ASN A 172 51.55 14.19 -35.91
N LEU A 173 51.49 14.48 -37.22
CA LEU A 173 51.15 15.79 -37.79
C LEU A 173 49.74 16.28 -37.45
N GLU A 174 48.77 15.38 -37.21
CA GLU A 174 47.41 15.77 -36.81
C GLU A 174 47.36 16.32 -35.39
N CYS A 175 48.19 15.79 -34.48
CA CYS A 175 48.35 16.38 -33.17
C CYS A 175 48.96 17.78 -33.27
N ASP A 176 50.08 17.91 -34.00
CA ASP A 176 50.78 19.19 -34.17
C ASP A 176 49.83 20.29 -34.72
N ASP A 177 48.93 19.93 -35.65
CA ASP A 177 47.90 20.83 -36.19
C ASP A 177 46.90 21.29 -35.11
N VAL A 178 46.30 20.36 -34.34
CA VAL A 178 45.36 20.70 -33.26
C VAL A 178 46.03 21.50 -32.15
N PHE A 179 47.25 21.17 -31.75
CA PHE A 179 47.99 21.96 -30.73
C PHE A 179 48.41 23.33 -31.25
N SER A 180 48.69 23.49 -32.55
CA SER A 180 48.99 24.81 -33.14
C SER A 180 47.82 25.80 -33.02
N HIS A 181 46.58 25.31 -33.07
CA HIS A 181 45.35 26.11 -32.91
C HIS A 181 44.90 26.26 -31.45
N THR A 182 45.35 25.40 -30.54
CA THR A 182 44.89 25.37 -29.13
C THR A 182 45.96 25.77 -28.11
N MET A 183 47.15 26.20 -28.56
CA MET A 183 48.29 26.58 -27.74
C MET A 183 47.97 27.65 -26.67
N GLU A 184 47.07 28.59 -26.96
CA GLU A 184 46.66 29.67 -26.04
C GLU A 184 45.83 29.17 -24.84
N CYS A 185 45.39 27.92 -24.87
CA CYS A 185 44.42 27.36 -23.92
C CYS A 185 45.06 26.51 -22.82
N PHE A 186 46.39 26.37 -22.85
CA PHE A 186 47.17 25.68 -21.84
C PHE A 186 47.77 26.65 -20.83
N GLN A 187 47.54 26.37 -19.53
CA GLN A 187 48.17 27.12 -18.42
C GLN A 187 49.55 26.55 -18.03
N GLU A 188 49.90 25.36 -18.53
CA GLU A 188 51.15 24.64 -18.31
C GLU A 188 51.74 24.17 -19.67
N ASP A 189 52.95 23.63 -19.69
CA ASP A 189 53.59 23.13 -20.92
C ASP A 189 52.77 21.99 -21.58
N PRO A 190 52.26 22.14 -22.81
CA PRO A 190 51.48 21.09 -23.48
C PRO A 190 52.33 19.94 -24.02
N SER A 191 53.67 20.06 -24.07
CA SER A 191 54.57 19.07 -24.68
C SER A 191 54.36 17.62 -24.21
N PRO A 192 54.13 17.31 -22.91
CA PRO A 192 53.84 15.96 -22.46
C PRO A 192 52.50 15.42 -23.00
N PHE A 193 51.50 16.29 -23.15
CA PHE A 193 50.18 15.92 -23.66
C PHE A 193 50.17 15.78 -25.19
N MET A 194 50.97 16.58 -25.90
CA MET A 194 51.20 16.45 -27.35
C MET A 194 51.94 15.14 -27.71
N SER A 195 52.88 14.71 -26.86
CA SER A 195 53.51 13.38 -26.96
C SER A 195 52.49 12.26 -26.77
N LEU A 196 51.65 12.33 -25.72
CA LEU A 196 50.55 11.37 -25.51
C LEU A 196 49.55 11.34 -26.66
N CYS A 197 49.26 12.47 -27.29
CA CYS A 197 48.42 12.53 -28.49
C CYS A 197 49.02 11.72 -29.63
N SER A 198 50.30 11.96 -29.94
CA SER A 198 50.98 11.27 -31.06
C SER A 198 51.02 9.75 -30.84
N GLN A 199 51.25 9.33 -29.59
CA GLN A 199 51.18 7.91 -29.20
C GLN A 199 49.76 7.34 -29.28
N ASN A 200 48.75 8.11 -28.85
CA ASN A 200 47.34 7.70 -28.88
C ASN A 200 46.79 7.50 -30.29
N ILE A 201 47.12 8.37 -31.24
CA ILE A 201 46.53 8.38 -32.58
C ILE A 201 47.27 7.42 -33.55
N ASN A 202 48.54 7.09 -33.31
CA ASN A 202 49.36 6.30 -34.25
C ASN A 202 48.76 4.91 -34.59
N GLY A 203 48.37 4.72 -35.85
CA GLY A 203 47.69 3.54 -36.38
C GLY A 203 46.18 3.50 -36.12
N PHE A 204 45.60 4.64 -35.69
CA PHE A 204 44.19 4.85 -35.39
C PHE A 204 43.68 6.21 -35.93
N GLU A 205 44.38 6.81 -36.89
CA GLU A 205 44.16 8.16 -37.43
C GLU A 205 42.71 8.37 -37.92
N THR A 206 42.09 7.32 -38.48
CA THR A 206 40.71 7.36 -39.00
C THR A 206 39.63 7.02 -37.96
N ASN A 207 39.99 6.76 -36.70
CA ASN A 207 39.06 6.40 -35.64
C ASN A 207 38.65 7.63 -34.80
N THR A 208 37.48 8.19 -35.12
CA THR A 208 36.92 9.36 -34.44
C THR A 208 36.66 9.13 -32.95
N ASP A 209 36.31 7.93 -32.51
CA ASP A 209 36.04 7.65 -31.10
C ASP A 209 37.32 7.68 -30.25
N ILE A 210 38.43 7.16 -30.78
CA ILE A 210 39.76 7.22 -30.16
C ILE A 210 40.29 8.66 -30.13
N PHE A 211 40.00 9.44 -31.16
CA PHE A 211 40.36 10.85 -31.28
C PHE A 211 39.57 11.70 -30.27
N CYS A 212 38.23 11.67 -30.34
CA CYS A 212 37.34 12.45 -29.46
C CYS A 212 37.51 12.08 -27.98
N SER A 213 37.66 10.80 -27.64
CA SER A 213 37.88 10.39 -26.23
C SER A 213 39.20 10.88 -25.65
N PHE A 214 40.21 11.14 -26.47
CA PHE A 214 41.46 11.77 -26.04
C PHE A 214 41.31 13.29 -25.89
N PHE A 215 40.74 13.98 -26.89
CA PHE A 215 40.62 15.44 -26.85
C PHE A 215 39.55 15.96 -25.87
N ASN A 216 38.55 15.15 -25.51
CA ASN A 216 37.57 15.47 -24.44
C ASN A 216 38.21 15.63 -23.04
N GLU A 217 39.47 15.23 -22.86
CA GLU A 217 40.25 15.42 -21.63
C GLU A 217 40.92 16.81 -21.54
N LEU A 218 40.92 17.59 -22.62
CA LEU A 218 41.37 18.98 -22.61
C LEU A 218 40.27 19.94 -22.16
N ASN A 219 40.67 21.10 -21.63
CA ASN A 219 39.75 22.08 -21.09
C ASN A 219 38.79 22.59 -22.19
N GLN A 220 37.49 22.36 -22.00
CA GLN A 220 36.56 22.11 -23.10
C GLN A 220 36.13 23.35 -23.91
N THR A 221 36.46 24.56 -23.47
CA THR A 221 36.01 25.83 -24.07
C THR A 221 36.83 26.30 -25.27
N CYS A 222 37.99 25.70 -25.56
CA CYS A 222 38.84 26.10 -26.69
C CYS A 222 38.89 25.11 -27.85
N VAL A 223 38.93 23.82 -27.52
CA VAL A 223 39.29 22.77 -28.49
C VAL A 223 38.10 22.43 -29.40
N TRP A 224 36.87 22.65 -28.92
CA TRP A 224 35.64 22.34 -29.62
C TRP A 224 35.38 23.21 -30.86
N ASP A 225 35.75 24.49 -30.85
CA ASP A 225 35.62 25.38 -32.03
C ASP A 225 36.47 24.92 -33.24
N TYR A 226 37.49 24.08 -33.00
CA TYR A 226 38.35 23.52 -34.06
C TYR A 226 37.96 22.08 -34.46
N LEU A 227 37.46 21.26 -33.52
CA LEU A 227 37.42 19.80 -33.71
C LEU A 227 36.15 19.21 -34.34
N THR A 228 35.00 19.88 -34.38
CA THR A 228 33.77 19.24 -34.89
C THR A 228 32.88 20.13 -35.76
N ASN A 229 32.63 19.64 -36.98
CA ASN A 229 31.44 19.97 -37.78
C ASN A 229 30.41 18.82 -37.69
N THR A 230 30.44 18.08 -36.57
CA THR A 230 29.64 16.89 -36.25
C THR A 230 29.42 16.82 -34.75
N ASP A 231 28.35 17.45 -34.25
CA ASP A 231 27.88 17.22 -32.88
C ASP A 231 27.47 15.75 -32.69
N PRO A 232 27.58 15.19 -31.47
CA PRO A 232 27.04 13.87 -31.16
C PRO A 232 25.55 13.79 -31.48
N THR A 233 25.17 12.87 -32.38
CA THR A 233 23.76 12.70 -32.78
C THR A 233 22.98 12.01 -31.67
N CYS A 234 22.17 12.79 -30.95
CA CYS A 234 21.19 12.23 -30.00
C CYS A 234 20.04 11.52 -30.74
N PRO A 235 19.39 10.52 -30.13
CA PRO A 235 18.30 9.79 -30.76
C PRO A 235 16.98 10.58 -30.71
N GLY A 236 16.20 10.51 -31.79
CA GLY A 236 14.87 11.12 -31.88
C GLY A 236 14.89 12.65 -31.84
N ASP A 237 14.05 13.24 -30.98
CA ASP A 237 13.87 14.68 -30.82
C ASP A 237 14.86 15.32 -29.81
N LEU A 238 15.75 14.52 -29.22
CA LEU A 238 16.74 14.99 -28.23
C LEU A 238 17.83 15.84 -28.87
N ILE A 239 18.30 16.85 -28.14
CA ILE A 239 19.39 17.75 -28.51
C ILE A 239 20.60 17.45 -27.62
N TYR A 240 21.80 17.46 -28.21
CA TYR A 240 23.04 17.32 -27.44
C TYR A 240 23.34 18.61 -26.66
N TYR A 241 23.66 18.46 -25.38
CA TYR A 241 24.17 19.54 -24.54
C TYR A 241 25.52 19.12 -23.97
N GLN A 242 26.56 19.93 -24.23
CA GLN A 242 27.93 19.69 -23.72
C GLN A 242 27.98 19.69 -22.19
N SER A 243 27.16 20.52 -21.55
CA SER A 243 26.94 20.57 -20.11
C SER A 243 25.45 20.81 -19.82
N GLY A 244 24.76 19.79 -19.32
CA GLY A 244 23.36 19.81 -18.89
C GLY A 244 23.10 18.77 -17.79
N SER A 245 21.84 18.59 -17.38
CA SER A 245 21.50 17.56 -16.39
C SER A 245 21.79 16.16 -16.93
N ALA A 246 22.28 15.28 -16.05
CA ALA A 246 22.54 13.89 -16.41
C ALA A 246 21.26 13.08 -16.61
N TYR A 247 20.11 13.59 -16.13
CA TYR A 247 18.81 12.93 -16.23
C TYR A 247 17.83 13.76 -17.05
N GLN A 248 17.17 13.10 -17.99
CA GLN A 248 16.14 13.69 -18.84
C GLN A 248 14.82 13.88 -18.07
N PRO A 249 14.25 15.11 -17.99
CA PRO A 249 12.88 15.32 -17.52
C PRO A 249 11.85 14.59 -18.40
N THR A 250 10.89 13.90 -17.80
CA THR A 250 9.93 13.05 -18.53
C THR A 250 8.48 13.42 -18.22
N CYS A 251 7.54 12.93 -19.03
CA CYS A 251 6.10 13.09 -18.75
C CYS A 251 5.62 12.40 -17.47
N SER A 252 6.34 11.40 -16.93
CA SER A 252 6.03 10.83 -15.61
C SER A 252 6.81 11.45 -14.45
N ASN A 253 7.93 12.14 -14.73
CA ASN A 253 8.71 12.87 -13.74
C ASN A 253 9.27 14.15 -14.39
N PRO A 254 8.56 15.29 -14.29
CA PRO A 254 8.88 16.51 -15.02
C PRO A 254 10.03 17.34 -14.41
N THR A 255 10.60 16.93 -13.28
CA THR A 255 11.67 17.67 -12.58
C THR A 255 13.03 16.97 -12.71
N SER A 256 14.10 17.76 -12.72
CA SER A 256 15.50 17.29 -12.69
C SER A 256 16.25 17.96 -11.53
N SER A 257 16.91 17.18 -10.67
CA SER A 257 17.51 17.69 -9.43
C SER A 257 19.04 17.80 -9.43
N ASP A 258 19.71 17.67 -10.59
CA ASP A 258 21.18 17.67 -10.64
C ASP A 258 21.79 19.07 -10.60
N GLN A 259 22.88 19.21 -9.84
CA GLN A 259 23.72 20.41 -9.79
C GLN A 259 25.03 20.28 -10.59
N GLU A 260 25.41 19.07 -11.00
CA GLU A 260 26.59 18.83 -11.85
C GLU A 260 26.18 18.78 -13.33
N GLY A 261 26.78 19.64 -14.15
CA GLY A 261 26.56 19.66 -15.60
C GLY A 261 27.46 18.68 -16.35
N ILE A 262 26.88 17.79 -17.14
CA ILE A 262 27.58 16.76 -17.94
C ILE A 262 27.12 16.76 -19.40
N SER A 263 27.93 16.19 -20.29
CA SER A 263 27.54 15.88 -21.66
C SER A 263 26.33 14.94 -21.69
N THR A 264 25.24 15.37 -22.31
CA THR A 264 23.92 14.76 -22.17
C THR A 264 23.08 14.96 -23.45
N CYS A 265 22.03 14.15 -23.61
CA CYS A 265 21.02 14.31 -24.65
C CYS A 265 19.70 14.69 -23.97
N LEU A 266 19.24 15.94 -24.16
CA LEU A 266 18.04 16.46 -23.50
C LEU A 266 17.00 16.98 -24.49
N CYS A 267 15.72 16.89 -24.13
CA CYS A 267 14.66 17.54 -24.88
C CYS A 267 14.87 19.06 -24.96
N PRO A 268 14.40 19.71 -26.05
CA PRO A 268 14.46 21.16 -26.19
C PRO A 268 13.77 21.88 -25.02
N GLN A 269 14.26 23.08 -24.67
CA GLN A 269 13.72 23.87 -23.56
C GLN A 269 12.19 24.03 -23.64
N GLY A 270 11.50 23.69 -22.56
CA GLY A 270 10.03 23.73 -22.46
C GLY A 270 9.31 22.45 -22.94
N LYS A 271 10.06 21.40 -23.32
CA LYS A 271 9.53 20.06 -23.63
C LYS A 271 10.08 19.00 -22.67
N LEU A 272 9.32 17.92 -22.52
CA LEU A 272 9.65 16.74 -21.72
C LEU A 272 9.74 15.51 -22.65
N LEU A 273 10.54 14.52 -22.26
CA LEU A 273 10.55 13.23 -22.96
C LEU A 273 9.26 12.47 -22.64
N ASN A 274 8.52 12.08 -23.68
CA ASN A 274 7.37 11.20 -23.52
C ASN A 274 7.82 9.76 -23.28
N ASN A 275 8.26 9.47 -22.05
CA ASN A 275 8.66 8.14 -21.60
C ASN A 275 7.48 7.15 -21.45
N ARG A 276 6.26 7.56 -21.81
CA ARG A 276 5.07 6.71 -21.84
C ARG A 276 4.83 6.12 -23.23
N ASP A 277 5.57 6.54 -24.27
CA ASP A 277 5.56 5.98 -25.62
C ASP A 277 6.94 5.45 -26.03
N ASP A 278 6.96 4.63 -27.08
CA ASP A 278 8.21 4.07 -27.63
C ASP A 278 9.01 5.15 -28.39
N GLY A 279 10.33 5.16 -28.16
CA GLY A 279 11.26 6.09 -28.81
C GLY A 279 11.56 7.35 -28.00
N TYR A 280 12.20 8.33 -28.65
CA TYR A 280 12.72 9.53 -28.00
C TYR A 280 11.98 10.78 -28.47
N HIS A 281 10.70 10.89 -28.09
CA HIS A 281 9.81 11.97 -28.53
C HIS A 281 9.64 13.07 -27.49
N CYS A 282 9.86 14.33 -27.89
CA CYS A 282 9.84 15.48 -26.99
C CYS A 282 8.56 16.30 -27.15
N VAL A 283 7.69 16.24 -26.15
CA VAL A 283 6.36 16.88 -26.13
C VAL A 283 6.32 18.03 -25.13
N PRO A 284 5.55 19.11 -25.38
CA PRO A 284 5.19 20.09 -24.34
C PRO A 284 4.47 19.40 -23.18
N ILE A 285 4.58 19.94 -21.95
CA ILE A 285 3.91 19.35 -20.77
C ILE A 285 2.39 19.15 -20.96
N ALA A 286 1.72 20.11 -21.61
CA ALA A 286 0.30 20.02 -21.95
C ALA A 286 -0.06 18.91 -22.96
N GLN A 287 0.93 18.26 -23.57
CA GLN A 287 0.76 17.13 -24.48
C GLN A 287 1.19 15.79 -23.86
N CYS A 288 1.61 15.75 -22.59
CA CYS A 288 1.93 14.51 -21.91
C CYS A 288 0.67 13.63 -21.72
N PRO A 289 0.65 12.38 -22.24
CA PRO A 289 -0.47 11.47 -22.06
C PRO A 289 -0.49 10.92 -20.63
N CYS A 290 -1.68 10.62 -20.12
CA CYS A 290 -1.86 10.02 -18.79
C CYS A 290 -1.91 8.50 -18.90
N VAL A 291 -1.58 7.79 -17.82
CA VAL A 291 -1.69 6.33 -17.75
C VAL A 291 -2.53 5.95 -16.54
N TYR A 292 -3.41 4.96 -16.72
CA TYR A 292 -4.16 4.30 -15.67
C TYR A 292 -4.44 2.87 -16.11
N GLU A 293 -4.06 1.88 -15.28
CA GLU A 293 -4.24 0.44 -15.59
C GLU A 293 -3.62 0.03 -16.93
N ASP A 294 -2.38 0.48 -17.19
CA ASP A 294 -1.63 0.30 -18.43
C ASP A 294 -2.31 0.83 -19.73
N LYS A 295 -3.51 1.41 -19.62
CA LYS A 295 -4.12 2.21 -20.68
C LYS A 295 -3.56 3.62 -20.68
N LYS A 296 -3.20 4.09 -21.87
CA LYS A 296 -2.82 5.47 -22.15
C LYS A 296 -4.06 6.27 -22.51
N TYR A 297 -4.13 7.50 -22.00
CA TYR A 297 -5.19 8.47 -22.26
C TYR A 297 -4.56 9.74 -22.80
N VAL A 298 -5.13 10.31 -23.85
CA VAL A 298 -4.61 11.55 -24.44
C VAL A 298 -4.97 12.77 -23.58
N PRO A 299 -4.20 13.86 -23.62
CA PRO A 299 -4.55 15.10 -22.94
C PRO A 299 -5.97 15.57 -23.29
N GLY A 300 -6.77 15.88 -22.26
CA GLY A 300 -8.18 16.23 -22.38
C GLY A 300 -9.16 15.05 -22.46
N GLU A 301 -8.68 13.80 -22.45
CA GLU A 301 -9.53 12.60 -22.38
C GLU A 301 -10.03 12.37 -20.93
N THR A 302 -11.29 11.92 -20.82
CA THR A 302 -11.99 11.74 -19.55
C THR A 302 -12.16 10.26 -19.23
N ARG A 303 -11.80 9.86 -18.00
CA ARG A 303 -12.15 8.57 -17.39
C ARG A 303 -13.33 8.77 -16.44
N GLU A 304 -14.45 8.12 -16.73
CA GLU A 304 -15.62 8.07 -15.84
C GLU A 304 -15.69 6.69 -15.16
N THR A 305 -16.05 6.70 -13.87
CA THR A 305 -16.42 5.53 -13.07
C THR A 305 -17.77 5.81 -12.39
N LYS A 306 -18.41 4.82 -11.77
CA LYS A 306 -19.64 5.05 -10.96
C LYS A 306 -19.52 6.14 -9.89
N CYS A 307 -18.31 6.48 -9.44
CA CYS A 307 -18.08 7.31 -8.26
C CYS A 307 -17.25 8.57 -8.50
N GLN A 308 -16.52 8.67 -9.61
CA GLN A 308 -15.57 9.74 -9.87
C GLN A 308 -15.32 9.92 -11.38
N THR A 309 -15.20 11.18 -11.80
CA THR A 309 -14.80 11.57 -13.16
C THR A 309 -13.42 12.22 -13.10
N CYS A 310 -12.51 11.83 -13.98
CA CYS A 310 -11.13 12.33 -14.01
C CYS A 310 -10.71 12.71 -15.43
N ASN A 311 -10.13 13.90 -15.60
CA ASN A 311 -9.64 14.41 -16.89
C ASN A 311 -8.11 14.36 -16.95
N CYS A 312 -7.54 13.84 -18.02
CA CYS A 312 -6.09 13.88 -18.25
C CYS A 312 -5.63 15.31 -18.55
N VAL A 313 -4.77 15.90 -17.71
CA VAL A 313 -4.28 17.28 -17.83
C VAL A 313 -2.78 17.32 -17.52
N ASN A 314 -1.97 17.80 -18.48
CA ASN A 314 -0.51 17.95 -18.31
C ASN A 314 0.28 16.66 -17.98
N GLY A 315 -0.26 15.46 -18.26
CA GLY A 315 0.34 14.18 -17.88
C GLY A 315 0.00 13.70 -16.46
N GLU A 316 -0.70 14.53 -15.69
CA GLU A 316 -1.40 14.15 -14.46
C GLU A 316 -2.89 14.03 -14.77
N TRP A 317 -3.73 13.62 -13.82
CA TRP A 317 -5.16 13.86 -13.98
C TRP A 317 -5.69 14.88 -12.98
N GLU A 318 -6.89 15.36 -13.26
CA GLU A 318 -7.70 16.23 -12.42
C GLU A 318 -9.07 15.57 -12.23
N CYS A 319 -9.42 15.18 -10.99
CA CYS A 319 -10.66 14.45 -10.68
C CYS A 319 -11.71 15.28 -9.93
N SER A 320 -12.97 14.90 -10.11
CA SER A 320 -14.09 15.28 -9.23
C SER A 320 -13.92 14.71 -7.82
N GLU A 321 -14.74 15.21 -6.88
CA GLU A 321 -14.99 14.51 -5.62
C GLU A 321 -15.50 13.08 -5.88
N ASN A 322 -15.17 12.16 -4.96
CA ASN A 322 -15.58 10.77 -5.02
C ASN A 322 -16.92 10.59 -4.28
N THR A 323 -17.99 10.31 -5.02
CA THR A 323 -19.37 10.23 -4.50
C THR A 323 -19.86 8.80 -4.30
N CYS A 324 -18.97 7.80 -4.20
CA CYS A 324 -19.33 6.42 -3.88
C CYS A 324 -20.21 6.34 -2.62
N GLN A 325 -21.40 5.73 -2.73
CA GLN A 325 -22.25 5.49 -1.56
C GLN A 325 -21.60 4.43 -0.66
N ARG A 326 -21.07 4.86 0.49
CA ARG A 326 -20.44 3.97 1.47
C ARG A 326 -21.44 2.91 1.96
N THR A 327 -20.95 1.69 2.12
CA THR A 327 -21.75 0.53 2.50
C THR A 327 -21.05 -0.21 3.63
N CYS A 328 -21.70 -0.33 4.79
CA CYS A 328 -21.29 -1.25 5.83
C CYS A 328 -21.59 -2.69 5.37
N ILE A 329 -20.60 -3.58 5.45
CA ILE A 329 -20.67 -4.95 4.95
C ILE A 329 -20.50 -5.91 6.12
N ILE A 330 -21.41 -6.86 6.28
CA ILE A 330 -21.37 -7.89 7.33
C ILE A 330 -21.50 -9.26 6.67
N GLU A 331 -20.40 -10.00 6.64
CA GLU A 331 -20.25 -11.28 5.94
C GLU A 331 -19.66 -12.33 6.89
N SER A 332 -20.44 -13.36 7.21
CA SER A 332 -20.10 -14.32 8.29
C SER A 332 -19.87 -13.59 9.62
N HIS A 333 -18.65 -13.58 10.15
CA HIS A 333 -18.22 -12.87 11.37
C HIS A 333 -17.40 -11.61 11.08
N PHE A 334 -17.24 -11.25 9.81
CA PHE A 334 -16.44 -10.10 9.38
C PHE A 334 -17.32 -8.88 9.15
N VAL A 335 -16.84 -7.73 9.59
CA VAL A 335 -17.47 -6.42 9.40
C VAL A 335 -16.53 -5.51 8.64
N THR A 336 -17.05 -4.78 7.66
CA THR A 336 -16.44 -3.57 7.09
C THR A 336 -17.34 -2.39 7.45
N THR A 337 -16.81 -1.36 8.11
CA THR A 337 -17.54 -0.14 8.48
C THR A 337 -17.91 0.70 7.25
N PHE A 338 -18.71 1.75 7.43
CA PHE A 338 -18.96 2.72 6.36
C PHE A 338 -17.67 3.38 5.85
N ASP A 339 -16.74 3.68 6.76
CA ASP A 339 -15.50 4.39 6.45
C ASP A 339 -14.33 3.42 6.11
N GLY A 340 -14.65 2.13 5.93
CA GLY A 340 -13.80 1.13 5.27
C GLY A 340 -12.93 0.28 6.21
N ARG A 341 -13.00 0.46 7.52
CA ARG A 341 -12.26 -0.34 8.51
C ARG A 341 -12.81 -1.76 8.58
N GLN A 342 -11.93 -2.75 8.44
CA GLN A 342 -12.28 -4.17 8.46
C GLN A 342 -11.89 -4.82 9.79
N TYR A 343 -12.77 -5.65 10.35
CA TYR A 343 -12.49 -6.39 11.58
C TYR A 343 -13.37 -7.65 11.75
N SER A 344 -13.01 -8.47 12.75
CA SER A 344 -13.68 -9.73 13.10
C SER A 344 -14.48 -9.60 14.40
N LEU A 345 -15.68 -10.19 14.46
CA LEU A 345 -16.49 -10.22 15.68
C LEU A 345 -15.95 -11.21 16.72
N PRO A 346 -15.86 -10.82 18.00
CA PRO A 346 -15.17 -11.59 19.05
C PRO A 346 -16.00 -12.69 19.70
N GLY A 347 -17.15 -13.07 19.16
CA GLY A 347 -17.98 -14.12 19.76
C GLY A 347 -19.36 -14.30 19.14
N LYS A 348 -20.07 -15.34 19.60
CA LYS A 348 -21.49 -15.55 19.31
C LYS A 348 -22.34 -14.72 20.26
N CYS A 349 -22.79 -13.57 19.80
CA CYS A 349 -23.53 -12.61 20.61
C CYS A 349 -24.59 -11.89 19.77
N THR A 350 -25.43 -11.10 20.44
CA THR A 350 -26.34 -10.15 19.81
C THR A 350 -25.65 -8.79 19.82
N TYR A 351 -25.55 -8.10 18.68
CA TYR A 351 -24.84 -6.83 18.58
C TYR A 351 -25.71 -5.72 17.98
N VAL A 352 -25.46 -4.47 18.37
CA VAL A 352 -26.00 -3.27 17.72
C VAL A 352 -25.14 -2.91 16.52
N ALA A 353 -25.66 -3.15 15.31
CA ALA A 353 -24.93 -2.88 14.08
C ALA A 353 -24.96 -1.40 13.69
N ILE A 354 -26.14 -0.78 13.81
CA ILE A 354 -26.36 0.65 13.60
C ILE A 354 -27.38 1.13 14.63
N SER A 355 -27.05 2.18 15.37
CA SER A 355 -27.96 3.03 16.13
C SER A 355 -28.00 4.42 15.47
N PHE A 356 -29.18 5.05 15.46
CA PHE A 356 -29.42 6.31 14.75
C PHE A 356 -30.50 7.14 15.45
N ARG A 357 -30.20 8.39 15.83
CA ARG A 357 -31.15 9.29 16.51
C ARG A 357 -31.71 10.37 15.58
N LEU A 358 -32.96 10.21 15.14
CA LEU A 358 -33.69 11.25 14.43
C LEU A 358 -34.36 12.21 15.44
N VAL A 359 -33.94 13.48 15.40
CA VAL A 359 -34.64 14.65 15.98
C VAL A 359 -35.15 14.45 17.42
N SER A 360 -34.25 14.21 18.38
CA SER A 360 -34.50 14.25 19.84
C SER A 360 -35.64 13.38 20.41
N ARG A 361 -36.32 12.55 19.60
CA ARG A 361 -37.50 11.77 19.96
C ARG A 361 -37.60 10.39 19.31
N PHE A 362 -36.75 10.07 18.33
CA PHE A 362 -36.77 8.81 17.60
C PHE A 362 -35.38 8.16 17.59
N LEU A 363 -35.32 6.86 17.86
CA LEU A 363 -34.10 6.05 17.89
C LEU A 363 -34.34 4.79 17.06
N ILE A 364 -33.55 4.55 16.03
CA ILE A 364 -33.60 3.31 15.22
C ILE A 364 -32.39 2.45 15.61
N ILE A 365 -32.62 1.18 15.96
CA ILE A 365 -31.55 0.23 16.34
C ILE A 365 -31.62 -1.00 15.43
N LEU A 366 -30.65 -1.13 14.52
CA LEU A 366 -30.42 -2.35 13.78
C LEU A 366 -29.67 -3.34 14.69
N ILE A 367 -30.41 -4.26 15.31
CA ILE A 367 -29.86 -5.35 16.11
C ILE A 367 -29.59 -6.55 15.21
N ILE A 368 -28.36 -7.06 15.18
CA ILE A 368 -27.97 -8.26 14.43
C ILE A 368 -27.69 -9.39 15.42
N TYR A 369 -28.32 -10.54 15.18
CA TYR A 369 -28.15 -11.75 15.98
C TYR A 369 -27.11 -12.66 15.30
N TYR A 370 -25.88 -12.74 15.83
CA TYR A 370 -24.85 -13.61 15.28
C TYR A 370 -24.87 -14.98 15.97
N ASN A 371 -25.48 -15.97 15.30
CA ASN A 371 -25.50 -17.34 15.76
C ASN A 371 -25.40 -18.31 14.56
N ILE A 372 -24.35 -19.12 14.55
CA ILE A 372 -23.92 -20.04 13.48
C ILE A 372 -25.00 -21.06 13.03
N TYR A 373 -26.10 -21.22 13.77
CA TYR A 373 -27.21 -22.12 13.39
C TYR A 373 -28.59 -21.46 13.28
N CYS A 374 -28.73 -20.13 13.36
CA CYS A 374 -30.06 -19.50 13.47
C CYS A 374 -30.64 -19.00 12.14
N THR A 375 -31.87 -19.43 11.85
CA THR A 375 -32.61 -19.20 10.60
C THR A 375 -33.41 -17.88 10.56
N LYS A 376 -33.08 -16.90 11.42
CA LYS A 376 -33.88 -15.68 11.61
C LYS A 376 -33.02 -14.45 11.92
N ILE A 377 -33.26 -13.37 11.20
CA ILE A 377 -32.78 -12.00 11.46
C ILE A 377 -33.99 -11.18 11.96
N TRP A 378 -33.79 -10.32 12.94
CA TRP A 378 -34.81 -9.40 13.44
C TRP A 378 -34.46 -7.96 13.07
N PHE A 379 -35.42 -7.19 12.56
CA PHE A 379 -35.27 -5.76 12.32
C PHE A 379 -36.14 -5.01 13.33
N VAL A 380 -35.52 -4.31 14.27
CA VAL A 380 -36.21 -3.64 15.39
C VAL A 380 -36.29 -2.13 15.14
N PHE A 381 -37.33 -1.71 14.42
CA PHE A 381 -37.61 -0.29 14.20
C PHE A 381 -38.37 0.30 15.40
N VAL A 382 -37.64 0.81 16.39
CA VAL A 382 -38.26 1.50 17.54
C VAL A 382 -38.81 2.85 17.07
N THR A 383 -40.10 3.12 17.31
CA THR A 383 -40.79 4.38 16.98
C THR A 383 -40.63 4.86 15.52
N PHE A 384 -41.27 4.18 14.57
CA PHE A 384 -41.24 4.54 13.15
C PHE A 384 -42.62 4.97 12.63
N SER A 385 -42.73 6.18 12.07
CA SER A 385 -43.98 6.77 11.55
C SER A 385 -44.10 6.81 10.02
N GLY A 386 -43.08 6.33 9.30
CA GLY A 386 -43.05 6.33 7.84
C GLY A 386 -43.40 4.97 7.22
N ASN A 387 -43.29 4.88 5.89
CA ASN A 387 -43.39 3.61 5.17
C ASN A 387 -42.00 2.94 5.05
N ILE A 388 -41.95 1.62 5.21
CA ILE A 388 -40.80 0.76 4.87
C ILE A 388 -41.23 -0.13 3.70
N SER A 389 -40.45 -0.18 2.61
CA SER A 389 -40.63 -1.16 1.55
C SER A 389 -39.72 -2.37 1.80
N ILE A 390 -40.32 -3.56 1.92
CA ILE A 390 -39.61 -4.84 2.07
C ILE A 390 -40.02 -5.77 0.93
N PHE A 391 -39.05 -6.19 0.10
CA PHE A 391 -39.30 -7.03 -1.07
C PHE A 391 -38.14 -7.97 -1.38
N TRP A 392 -38.39 -8.98 -2.21
CA TRP A 392 -37.35 -9.88 -2.70
C TRP A 392 -36.84 -9.37 -4.06
N GLN A 393 -35.54 -9.11 -4.18
CA GLN A 393 -34.88 -8.77 -5.45
C GLN A 393 -34.62 -10.01 -6.32
N SER A 394 -34.26 -11.10 -5.66
CA SER A 394 -34.13 -12.44 -6.26
C SER A 394 -34.70 -13.47 -5.27
N SER A 395 -34.66 -14.77 -5.57
CA SER A 395 -34.99 -15.77 -4.54
C SER A 395 -33.96 -15.81 -3.41
N MET A 396 -32.76 -15.26 -3.64
CA MET A 396 -31.62 -15.25 -2.72
C MET A 396 -31.46 -13.92 -1.94
N TYR A 397 -32.01 -12.80 -2.43
CA TYR A 397 -31.83 -11.47 -1.81
C TYR A 397 -33.14 -10.80 -1.39
N VAL A 398 -33.18 -10.30 -0.15
CA VAL A 398 -34.20 -9.40 0.37
C VAL A 398 -33.67 -7.97 0.34
N GLN A 399 -34.52 -7.03 -0.05
CA GLN A 399 -34.27 -5.59 -0.10
C GLN A 399 -35.20 -4.90 0.90
N ILE A 400 -34.62 -4.05 1.75
CA ILE A 400 -35.34 -3.16 2.67
C ILE A 400 -34.94 -1.73 2.32
N THR A 401 -35.91 -0.84 2.16
CA THR A 401 -35.64 0.58 1.90
C THR A 401 -36.58 1.43 2.75
N THR A 402 -36.01 2.45 3.41
CA THR A 402 -36.74 3.38 4.27
C THR A 402 -36.99 4.71 3.54
N TYR A 403 -37.99 5.47 3.98
CA TYR A 403 -38.29 6.79 3.42
C TYR A 403 -37.14 7.80 3.50
N PHE A 404 -36.17 7.60 4.42
CA PHE A 404 -35.02 8.46 4.63
C PHE A 404 -33.77 8.01 3.85
N GLY A 405 -33.94 7.06 2.91
CA GLY A 405 -32.91 6.62 1.96
C GLY A 405 -31.98 5.52 2.46
N MET A 406 -32.15 5.01 3.69
CA MET A 406 -31.40 3.83 4.14
C MET A 406 -31.83 2.61 3.36
N ASN A 407 -30.84 1.86 2.88
CA ASN A 407 -31.01 0.75 1.96
C ASN A 407 -30.21 -0.45 2.51
N ILE A 408 -30.93 -1.51 2.88
CA ILE A 408 -30.37 -2.76 3.41
C ILE A 408 -30.63 -3.87 2.39
N LYS A 409 -29.56 -4.41 1.81
CA LYS A 409 -29.57 -5.65 1.02
C LYS A 409 -29.21 -6.80 1.94
N VAL A 410 -30.02 -7.86 1.97
CA VAL A 410 -29.76 -9.07 2.75
C VAL A 410 -29.70 -10.26 1.82
N GLN A 411 -28.53 -10.87 1.67
CA GLN A 411 -28.41 -12.18 1.08
C GLN A 411 -28.92 -13.21 2.09
N MET A 412 -29.73 -14.17 1.64
CA MET A 412 -30.36 -15.23 2.44
C MET A 412 -29.82 -16.63 2.10
N SER A 413 -29.03 -16.74 1.03
CA SER A 413 -28.48 -18.00 0.49
C SER A 413 -27.24 -17.70 -0.37
N PRO A 414 -26.18 -18.52 -0.36
CA PRO A 414 -26.01 -19.73 0.43
C PRO A 414 -25.86 -19.48 1.95
N GLU A 415 -25.31 -18.33 2.33
CA GLU A 415 -25.21 -17.87 3.73
C GLU A 415 -25.87 -16.49 3.88
N ILE A 416 -26.23 -16.15 5.12
CA ILE A 416 -26.80 -14.84 5.46
C ILE A 416 -25.69 -13.77 5.45
N GLN A 417 -25.89 -12.70 4.69
CA GLN A 417 -24.97 -11.56 4.59
C GLN A 417 -25.77 -10.28 4.51
N ILE A 418 -25.28 -9.21 5.14
CA ILE A 418 -26.01 -7.95 5.30
C ILE A 418 -25.14 -6.82 4.76
N TYR A 419 -25.71 -6.01 3.87
CA TYR A 419 -25.08 -4.82 3.30
C TYR A 419 -25.98 -3.63 3.59
N VAL A 420 -25.51 -2.66 4.37
CA VAL A 420 -26.27 -1.44 4.71
C VAL A 420 -25.62 -0.24 4.05
N SER A 421 -26.41 0.55 3.34
CA SER A 421 -25.99 1.79 2.69
C SER A 421 -26.86 2.96 3.16
N LEU A 422 -26.22 4.12 3.35
CA LEU A 422 -26.84 5.35 3.81
C LEU A 422 -26.52 6.50 2.83
N PRO A 423 -27.44 7.46 2.61
CA PRO A 423 -27.12 8.69 1.92
C PRO A 423 -26.13 9.54 2.72
N SER A 424 -25.28 10.31 2.03
CA SER A 424 -24.29 11.20 2.64
C SER A 424 -24.87 12.30 3.54
N THR A 425 -26.18 12.56 3.46
CA THR A 425 -26.90 13.46 4.38
C THR A 425 -26.90 12.98 5.84
N HIS A 426 -26.61 11.70 6.08
CA HIS A 426 -26.59 11.09 7.42
C HIS A 426 -25.18 10.83 7.93
N LYS A 427 -24.15 11.45 7.32
CA LYS A 427 -22.77 11.38 7.82
C LYS A 427 -22.66 11.91 9.25
N GLY A 428 -21.86 11.23 10.07
CA GLY A 428 -21.62 11.55 11.48
C GLY A 428 -22.83 11.46 12.40
N GLN A 429 -23.92 10.80 11.98
CA GLN A 429 -25.17 10.70 12.75
C GLN A 429 -25.52 9.27 13.19
N VAL A 430 -24.75 8.27 12.75
CA VAL A 430 -24.87 6.87 13.16
C VAL A 430 -23.79 6.48 14.17
N GLU A 431 -24.00 5.36 14.85
CA GLU A 431 -23.06 4.72 15.78
C GLU A 431 -23.32 3.19 15.75
N GLY A 432 -22.40 2.36 16.26
CA GLY A 432 -22.53 0.89 16.27
C GLY A 432 -21.38 0.17 15.56
N LEU A 433 -21.51 -1.15 15.35
CA LEU A 433 -20.50 -1.96 14.64
C LEU A 433 -20.12 -1.42 13.25
N CYS A 434 -21.04 -0.74 12.57
CA CYS A 434 -20.80 -0.15 11.26
C CYS A 434 -19.97 1.15 11.27
N GLY A 435 -19.52 1.62 12.43
CA GLY A 435 -18.83 2.90 12.58
C GLY A 435 -19.78 4.09 12.71
N ASN A 436 -19.24 5.30 12.59
CA ASN A 436 -20.01 6.56 12.73
C ASN A 436 -20.28 7.29 11.40
N TYR A 437 -19.73 6.79 10.28
CA TYR A 437 -19.93 7.30 8.92
C TYR A 437 -19.53 8.77 8.77
N ASN A 438 -18.30 9.13 9.15
CA ASN A 438 -17.77 10.50 9.08
C ASN A 438 -16.59 10.65 8.09
N ASP A 439 -16.32 9.64 7.26
CA ASP A 439 -15.14 9.46 6.39
C ASP A 439 -13.80 9.25 7.14
N VAL A 440 -13.81 9.23 8.48
CA VAL A 440 -12.67 9.02 9.35
C VAL A 440 -12.73 7.60 9.91
N SER A 441 -11.75 6.77 9.53
CA SER A 441 -11.73 5.36 9.92
C SER A 441 -10.99 5.12 11.23
N THR A 442 -10.19 6.08 11.73
CA THR A 442 -9.43 5.88 12.97
C THR A 442 -10.31 5.82 14.20
N ASP A 443 -11.46 6.52 14.20
CA ASP A 443 -12.46 6.56 15.27
C ASP A 443 -13.67 5.64 15.03
N ASP A 444 -13.71 4.87 13.92
CA ASP A 444 -14.74 3.85 13.65
C ASP A 444 -14.99 2.90 14.84
N PHE A 445 -13.95 2.61 15.62
CA PHE A 445 -14.03 1.78 16.83
C PHE A 445 -14.57 2.55 18.05
N ASN A 446 -15.45 3.52 17.83
CA ASN A 446 -16.13 4.25 18.89
C ASN A 446 -17.11 3.33 19.64
N SER A 447 -16.78 3.03 20.88
CA SER A 447 -17.58 2.19 21.78
C SER A 447 -18.97 2.78 22.05
N SER A 448 -19.88 1.93 22.56
CA SER A 448 -21.22 2.36 23.02
C SER A 448 -21.19 3.43 24.12
N ALA A 449 -20.05 3.59 24.80
CA ALA A 449 -19.83 4.60 25.81
C ALA A 449 -19.19 5.90 25.26
N GLY A 450 -18.83 5.97 23.97
CA GLY A 450 -18.31 7.18 23.32
C GLY A 450 -16.79 7.37 23.36
N ILE A 451 -16.01 6.30 23.56
CA ILE A 451 -14.54 6.31 23.40
C ILE A 451 -14.12 5.43 22.22
N VAL A 452 -13.15 5.91 21.44
CA VAL A 452 -12.41 5.10 20.44
C VAL A 452 -11.58 4.02 21.14
N GLU A 453 -11.93 2.76 20.88
CA GLU A 453 -11.23 1.57 21.38
C GLU A 453 -10.02 1.22 20.51
N ASN A 454 -8.97 0.70 21.14
CA ASN A 454 -7.73 0.33 20.45
C ASN A 454 -7.75 -1.08 19.82
N SER A 455 -8.75 -1.90 20.17
CA SER A 455 -8.94 -3.25 19.61
C SER A 455 -10.37 -3.45 19.12
N ALA A 456 -10.50 -4.30 18.09
CA ALA A 456 -11.80 -4.69 17.54
C ALA A 456 -12.66 -5.46 18.54
N GLU A 457 -12.03 -6.22 19.45
CA GLU A 457 -12.70 -6.99 20.49
C GLU A 457 -13.39 -6.06 21.52
N SER A 458 -12.63 -5.13 22.12
CA SER A 458 -13.19 -4.17 23.10
C SER A 458 -14.30 -3.32 22.48
N PHE A 459 -14.09 -2.85 21.24
CA PHE A 459 -15.11 -2.15 20.46
C PHE A 459 -16.40 -2.97 20.29
N ALA A 460 -16.30 -4.17 19.71
CA ALA A 460 -17.47 -4.98 19.38
C ALA A 460 -18.20 -5.47 20.64
N LEU A 461 -17.48 -5.80 21.72
CA LEU A 461 -18.07 -6.17 23.01
C LEU A 461 -18.83 -5.01 23.66
N SER A 462 -18.39 -3.75 23.48
CA SER A 462 -19.16 -2.60 23.96
C SER A 462 -20.55 -2.48 23.31
N TRP A 463 -20.70 -2.97 22.07
CA TRP A 463 -21.95 -2.99 21.31
C TRP A 463 -22.73 -4.32 21.46
N ALA A 464 -22.33 -5.19 22.39
CA ALA A 464 -23.05 -6.41 22.75
C ALA A 464 -24.35 -6.12 23.51
N VAL A 465 -25.36 -6.99 23.32
CA VAL A 465 -26.64 -6.93 24.03
C VAL A 465 -26.77 -8.14 24.95
N GLY A 466 -26.68 -7.88 26.26
CA GLY A 466 -26.71 -8.91 27.31
C GLY A 466 -25.32 -9.47 27.65
N ASN A 467 -25.29 -10.47 28.53
CA ASN A 467 -24.03 -11.06 29.00
C ASN A 467 -23.44 -11.99 27.92
N CYS A 468 -22.32 -11.56 27.31
CA CYS A 468 -21.61 -12.29 26.27
C CYS A 468 -20.16 -12.55 26.71
N ASN A 469 -19.75 -13.83 26.66
CA ASN A 469 -18.38 -14.21 26.96
C ASN A 469 -17.43 -13.71 25.85
N ALA A 470 -16.28 -13.14 26.24
CA ALA A 470 -15.16 -12.92 25.36
C ALA A 470 -14.53 -14.28 24.99
N ASP A 471 -14.82 -14.76 23.78
CA ASP A 471 -14.30 -16.02 23.24
C ASP A 471 -14.23 -15.90 21.72
N ILE A 472 -13.17 -15.22 21.23
CA ILE A 472 -12.95 -14.95 19.81
C ILE A 472 -12.93 -16.29 19.07
N PRO A 473 -13.89 -16.55 18.15
CA PRO A 473 -13.87 -17.76 17.35
C PRO A 473 -12.57 -17.81 16.56
N LYS A 474 -11.84 -18.93 16.66
CA LYS A 474 -10.68 -19.15 15.77
C LYS A 474 -11.15 -19.06 14.32
N VAL A 475 -10.49 -18.21 13.54
CA VAL A 475 -10.76 -17.95 12.11
C VAL A 475 -10.97 -19.26 11.34
N CYS A 476 -10.07 -20.23 11.56
CA CYS A 476 -10.24 -21.62 11.16
C CYS A 476 -10.54 -22.50 12.39
N ILE A 477 -11.52 -23.41 12.27
CA ILE A 477 -11.92 -24.30 13.38
C ILE A 477 -10.77 -25.21 13.82
N ASN A 478 -9.95 -25.68 12.88
CA ASN A 478 -8.83 -26.59 13.10
C ASN A 478 -7.80 -26.47 11.95
N THR A 479 -6.64 -27.10 12.11
CA THR A 479 -5.55 -27.03 11.13
C THR A 479 -5.83 -27.78 9.82
N ASP A 480 -6.71 -28.79 9.79
CA ASP A 480 -7.09 -29.46 8.53
C ASP A 480 -8.00 -28.56 7.67
N ASN A 481 -8.87 -27.78 8.30
CA ASN A 481 -9.67 -26.73 7.67
C ASN A 481 -8.80 -25.58 7.14
N GLU A 482 -7.73 -25.24 7.88
CA GLU A 482 -6.72 -24.25 7.50
C GLU A 482 -5.93 -24.72 6.27
N ILE A 483 -5.40 -25.95 6.27
CA ILE A 483 -4.75 -26.60 5.12
C ILE A 483 -5.68 -26.70 3.91
N PHE A 484 -6.98 -27.00 4.12
CA PHE A 484 -7.96 -26.97 3.04
C PHE A 484 -8.03 -25.56 2.43
N ALA A 485 -8.26 -24.52 3.24
CA ALA A 485 -8.31 -23.14 2.77
C ALA A 485 -7.02 -22.72 2.06
N GLU A 486 -5.85 -23.09 2.59
CA GLU A 486 -4.56 -22.86 1.94
C GLU A 486 -4.46 -23.49 0.56
N SER A 487 -5.01 -24.70 0.35
CA SER A 487 -5.01 -25.32 -0.99
C SER A 487 -5.77 -24.49 -2.02
N PHE A 488 -6.76 -23.68 -1.58
CA PHE A 488 -7.50 -22.71 -2.39
C PHE A 488 -6.92 -21.29 -2.39
N CYS A 489 -5.89 -20.98 -1.57
CA CYS A 489 -5.11 -19.75 -1.73
C CYS A 489 -4.57 -19.62 -3.16
N ASN A 490 -4.22 -20.74 -3.79
CA ASN A 490 -3.83 -20.77 -5.20
C ASN A 490 -4.92 -20.22 -6.14
N VAL A 491 -6.21 -20.41 -5.85
CA VAL A 491 -7.30 -19.93 -6.73
C VAL A 491 -7.47 -18.41 -6.66
N LEU A 492 -7.42 -17.81 -5.47
CA LEU A 492 -7.57 -16.36 -5.27
C LEU A 492 -6.24 -15.58 -5.32
N ARG A 493 -5.09 -16.26 -5.52
CA ARG A 493 -3.78 -15.62 -5.66
C ARG A 493 -3.01 -16.02 -6.94
N ASP A 494 -3.51 -16.93 -7.79
CA ASP A 494 -2.85 -17.29 -9.05
C ASP A 494 -2.75 -16.06 -9.98
N PRO A 495 -1.54 -15.55 -10.28
CA PRO A 495 -1.35 -14.35 -11.11
C PRO A 495 -1.76 -14.55 -12.58
N LYS A 496 -2.17 -15.76 -12.97
CA LYS A 496 -2.72 -16.10 -14.30
C LYS A 496 -4.13 -16.72 -14.20
N GLY A 497 -4.69 -16.80 -13.00
CA GLY A 497 -6.00 -17.38 -12.72
C GLY A 497 -7.14 -16.43 -13.10
N ILE A 498 -8.38 -16.92 -12.99
CA ILE A 498 -9.58 -16.14 -13.32
C ILE A 498 -9.78 -14.91 -12.41
N PHE A 499 -9.15 -14.90 -11.23
CA PHE A 499 -9.15 -13.79 -10.27
C PHE A 499 -8.00 -12.79 -10.46
N ALA A 500 -7.00 -13.10 -11.30
CA ALA A 500 -5.81 -12.25 -11.50
C ALA A 500 -6.12 -10.76 -11.81
N PRO A 501 -7.15 -10.41 -12.61
CA PRO A 501 -7.52 -9.01 -12.83
C PRO A 501 -7.93 -8.27 -11.55
N CYS A 502 -8.26 -8.97 -10.47
CA CYS A 502 -8.73 -8.40 -9.21
C CYS A 502 -7.64 -8.06 -8.20
N HIS A 503 -6.50 -8.75 -8.26
CA HIS A 503 -5.53 -8.79 -7.17
C HIS A 503 -4.96 -7.40 -6.81
N GLN A 504 -4.79 -6.53 -7.82
CA GLN A 504 -4.28 -5.16 -7.62
C GLN A 504 -5.28 -4.21 -6.93
N TYR A 505 -6.54 -4.61 -6.74
CA TYR A 505 -7.62 -3.78 -6.20
C TYR A 505 -8.21 -4.31 -4.89
N VAL A 506 -8.31 -5.63 -4.77
CA VAL A 506 -8.92 -6.33 -3.63
C VAL A 506 -7.93 -7.36 -3.12
N GLN A 507 -7.44 -7.15 -1.90
CA GLN A 507 -6.54 -8.09 -1.24
C GLN A 507 -7.30 -9.39 -0.89
N PRO A 508 -6.84 -10.58 -1.34
CA PRO A 508 -7.60 -11.84 -1.19
C PRO A 508 -7.54 -12.41 0.23
N ASP A 509 -6.57 -12.00 1.04
CA ASP A 509 -6.23 -12.53 2.36
C ASP A 509 -7.41 -12.60 3.35
N TRP A 510 -8.26 -11.57 3.34
CA TRP A 510 -9.47 -11.51 4.17
C TRP A 510 -10.48 -12.58 3.80
N TYR A 511 -10.68 -12.80 2.49
CA TYR A 511 -11.62 -13.77 1.95
C TYR A 511 -11.10 -15.19 2.10
N LEU A 512 -9.78 -15.40 1.97
CA LEU A 512 -9.15 -16.69 2.22
C LEU A 512 -9.35 -17.15 3.67
N LYS A 513 -9.14 -16.26 4.64
CA LYS A 513 -9.46 -16.48 6.06
C LYS A 513 -10.93 -16.84 6.28
N ALA A 514 -11.86 -16.24 5.53
CA ALA A 514 -13.28 -16.56 5.62
C ALA A 514 -13.67 -17.97 5.13
N SER A 515 -12.80 -18.67 4.38
CA SER A 515 -13.16 -19.96 3.77
C SER A 515 -13.13 -21.17 4.73
N CYS A 516 -12.39 -21.11 5.84
CA CYS A 516 -12.17 -22.25 6.76
C CYS A 516 -13.11 -22.30 7.98
N HIS A 517 -14.07 -21.38 8.09
CA HIS A 517 -14.82 -21.11 9.32
C HIS A 517 -15.96 -22.10 9.63
N THR A 518 -16.23 -23.10 8.78
CA THR A 518 -17.26 -24.14 9.01
C THR A 518 -16.75 -25.55 8.72
N ASN A 519 -17.52 -26.56 9.14
CA ASN A 519 -17.27 -27.95 8.82
C ASN A 519 -17.61 -28.31 7.35
N ASN A 520 -18.38 -27.47 6.64
CA ASN A 520 -18.70 -27.67 5.22
C ASN A 520 -17.78 -26.79 4.35
N LEU A 521 -16.52 -27.21 4.31
CA LEU A 521 -15.40 -26.50 3.69
C LEU A 521 -15.67 -26.02 2.25
N MET A 522 -16.31 -26.85 1.41
CA MET A 522 -16.66 -26.46 0.04
C MET A 522 -17.73 -25.35 -0.01
N SER A 523 -18.70 -25.36 0.91
CA SER A 523 -19.72 -24.31 0.98
C SER A 523 -19.12 -22.97 1.40
N SER A 524 -18.30 -22.97 2.46
CA SER A 524 -17.68 -21.73 2.96
C SER A 524 -16.61 -21.19 2.02
N LEU A 525 -15.90 -22.05 1.28
CA LEU A 525 -15.08 -21.64 0.14
C LEU A 525 -15.91 -20.89 -0.91
N CYS A 526 -17.02 -21.46 -1.36
CA CYS A 526 -17.85 -20.84 -2.39
C CYS A 526 -18.56 -19.56 -1.94
N VAL A 527 -18.75 -19.37 -0.63
CA VAL A 527 -19.16 -18.09 -0.03
C VAL A 527 -18.01 -17.08 -0.11
N ALA A 528 -16.82 -17.44 0.38
CA ALA A 528 -15.64 -16.57 0.38
C ALA A 528 -15.25 -16.10 -1.03
N VAL A 529 -15.19 -17.03 -2.01
CA VAL A 529 -14.87 -16.74 -3.41
C VAL A 529 -15.95 -15.87 -4.05
N SER A 530 -17.23 -16.07 -3.72
CA SER A 530 -18.32 -15.19 -4.18
C SER A 530 -18.18 -13.78 -3.61
N ASN A 531 -17.81 -13.63 -2.34
CA ASN A 531 -17.62 -12.32 -1.73
C ASN A 531 -16.42 -11.58 -2.33
N TYR A 532 -15.32 -12.29 -2.63
CA TYR A 532 -14.20 -11.73 -3.39
C TYR A 532 -14.64 -11.28 -4.79
N ALA A 533 -15.44 -12.10 -5.49
CA ALA A 533 -15.97 -11.75 -6.80
C ALA A 533 -16.91 -10.52 -6.76
N LYS A 534 -17.75 -10.38 -5.72
CA LYS A 534 -18.57 -9.18 -5.49
C LYS A 534 -17.72 -7.94 -5.22
N ALA A 535 -16.70 -8.06 -4.36
CA ALA A 535 -15.77 -6.96 -4.09
C ALA A 535 -15.04 -6.52 -5.38
N CYS A 536 -14.74 -7.47 -6.27
CA CYS A 536 -14.23 -7.20 -7.61
C CYS A 536 -15.22 -6.46 -8.51
N ALA A 537 -16.47 -6.93 -8.56
CA ALA A 537 -17.54 -6.30 -9.34
C ALA A 537 -17.88 -4.88 -8.83
N ASN A 538 -17.70 -4.62 -7.53
CA ASN A 538 -17.79 -3.28 -6.93
C ASN A 538 -16.65 -2.34 -7.37
N ARG A 539 -15.55 -2.89 -7.89
CA ARG A 539 -14.47 -2.16 -8.59
C ARG A 539 -14.63 -2.20 -10.12
N GLU A 540 -15.82 -2.55 -10.61
CA GLU A 540 -16.18 -2.64 -12.04
C GLU A 540 -15.45 -3.75 -12.84
N ILE A 541 -14.79 -4.68 -12.15
CA ILE A 541 -14.02 -5.78 -12.77
C ILE A 541 -14.92 -7.00 -12.99
N SER A 542 -15.05 -7.43 -14.24
CA SER A 542 -15.82 -8.61 -14.63
C SER A 542 -14.95 -9.87 -14.68
N LEU A 543 -15.27 -10.87 -13.85
CA LEU A 543 -14.48 -12.09 -13.66
C LEU A 543 -14.96 -13.30 -14.50
N GLY A 544 -15.84 -13.09 -15.48
CA GLY A 544 -16.34 -14.17 -16.35
C GLY A 544 -16.97 -15.35 -15.61
N ASP A 545 -16.79 -16.56 -16.15
CA ASP A 545 -17.34 -17.83 -15.62
C ASP A 545 -16.56 -18.37 -14.40
N TRP A 546 -16.27 -17.53 -13.41
CA TRP A 546 -15.52 -17.92 -12.20
C TRP A 546 -16.21 -19.07 -11.45
N GLU A 547 -17.55 -19.06 -11.35
CA GLU A 547 -18.35 -20.09 -10.67
C GLU A 547 -18.18 -21.51 -11.25
N LYS A 548 -17.91 -21.63 -12.55
CA LYS A 548 -17.63 -22.92 -13.19
C LYS A 548 -16.19 -23.34 -12.95
N THR A 549 -15.28 -22.37 -13.06
CA THR A 549 -13.83 -22.57 -12.89
C THR A 549 -13.46 -23.03 -11.48
N THR A 550 -14.19 -22.57 -10.46
CA THR A 550 -13.97 -22.96 -9.05
C THR A 550 -14.86 -24.08 -8.55
N ASN A 551 -15.69 -24.70 -9.41
CA ASN A 551 -16.76 -25.65 -9.04
C ASN A 551 -17.81 -25.08 -8.04
N CYS A 552 -17.91 -23.76 -7.92
CA CYS A 552 -18.88 -23.06 -7.07
C CYS A 552 -20.20 -22.71 -7.78
N THR A 553 -20.58 -23.48 -8.79
CA THR A 553 -21.81 -23.24 -9.57
C THR A 553 -23.04 -23.40 -8.68
N ARG A 554 -23.87 -22.35 -8.62
CA ARG A 554 -25.04 -22.28 -7.73
C ARG A 554 -26.28 -22.90 -8.39
N PRO A 555 -26.80 -24.05 -7.92
CA PRO A 555 -28.04 -24.61 -8.46
C PRO A 555 -29.25 -23.80 -7.96
N CYS A 556 -30.14 -23.43 -8.88
CA CYS A 556 -31.40 -22.80 -8.53
C CYS A 556 -32.51 -23.82 -8.24
N GLU A 557 -33.37 -23.54 -7.27
CA GLU A 557 -34.49 -24.42 -6.94
C GLU A 557 -35.60 -24.39 -8.01
N GLY A 558 -36.13 -25.58 -8.34
CA GLY A 558 -37.30 -25.73 -9.20
C GLY A 558 -37.02 -25.32 -10.65
N ASN A 559 -37.81 -24.37 -11.17
CA ASN A 559 -37.73 -23.86 -12.53
C ASN A 559 -37.14 -22.43 -12.62
N GLN A 560 -36.42 -22.03 -11.57
CA GLN A 560 -35.67 -20.77 -11.54
C GLN A 560 -34.38 -20.86 -12.36
N VAL A 561 -33.88 -19.71 -12.81
CA VAL A 561 -32.59 -19.55 -13.52
C VAL A 561 -31.71 -18.58 -12.75
N PHE A 562 -30.39 -18.82 -12.78
CA PHE A 562 -29.40 -17.93 -12.19
C PHE A 562 -29.11 -16.75 -13.13
N SER A 563 -28.86 -15.57 -12.57
CA SER A 563 -28.34 -14.42 -13.31
C SER A 563 -27.51 -13.53 -12.38
N HIS A 564 -26.44 -12.92 -12.90
CA HIS A 564 -25.71 -11.87 -12.19
C HIS A 564 -26.46 -10.52 -12.17
N ALA A 565 -27.54 -10.37 -12.96
CA ALA A 565 -28.32 -9.15 -13.06
C ALA A 565 -29.84 -9.40 -12.87
N MET A 566 -30.21 -9.96 -11.72
CA MET A 566 -31.61 -10.20 -11.35
C MET A 566 -32.24 -8.93 -10.75
N HIS A 567 -33.48 -8.64 -11.13
CA HIS A 567 -34.27 -7.50 -10.64
C HIS A 567 -35.61 -7.97 -10.07
N ALA A 568 -36.13 -7.30 -9.03
CA ALA A 568 -37.49 -7.52 -8.53
C ALA A 568 -38.57 -7.11 -9.54
N CYS A 569 -38.35 -5.96 -10.20
CA CYS A 569 -39.40 -5.27 -10.94
C CYS A 569 -39.88 -6.09 -12.14
N ASN A 570 -41.20 -6.23 -12.28
CA ASN A 570 -41.86 -7.06 -13.31
C ASN A 570 -41.42 -8.55 -13.32
N ARG A 571 -40.66 -9.03 -12.33
CA ARG A 571 -40.15 -10.41 -12.22
C ARG A 571 -40.75 -11.22 -11.05
N THR A 572 -41.56 -10.58 -10.20
CA THR A 572 -42.30 -11.24 -9.10
C THR A 572 -43.80 -10.98 -9.20
N CYS A 573 -44.65 -11.94 -8.77
CA CYS A 573 -46.11 -11.76 -8.78
C CYS A 573 -46.57 -10.62 -7.84
N ARG A 574 -45.77 -10.33 -6.80
CA ARG A 574 -45.99 -9.19 -5.91
C ARG A 574 -45.68 -7.85 -6.58
N ALA A 575 -44.59 -7.73 -7.34
CA ALA A 575 -44.28 -6.52 -8.12
C ALA A 575 -45.34 -6.22 -9.20
N LEU A 576 -46.03 -7.24 -9.72
CA LEU A 576 -47.19 -7.05 -10.61
C LEU A 576 -48.43 -6.50 -9.89
N SER A 577 -48.55 -6.74 -8.59
CA SER A 577 -49.68 -6.31 -7.74
C SER A 577 -49.43 -4.93 -7.11
N GLU A 578 -48.18 -4.68 -6.69
CA GLU A 578 -47.76 -3.49 -5.91
C GLU A 578 -46.58 -2.74 -6.59
N PRO A 579 -46.67 -2.35 -7.89
CA PRO A 579 -45.53 -1.85 -8.66
C PRO A 579 -44.85 -0.62 -8.04
N TYR A 580 -45.61 0.33 -7.50
CA TYR A 580 -45.06 1.54 -6.88
C TYR A 580 -44.23 1.29 -5.61
N ASN A 581 -44.38 0.13 -4.96
CA ASN A 581 -43.66 -0.22 -3.73
C ASN A 581 -42.46 -1.17 -3.98
N MET A 582 -42.34 -1.75 -5.18
CA MET A 582 -41.33 -2.77 -5.52
C MET A 582 -40.53 -2.48 -6.79
N CYS A 583 -40.94 -1.47 -7.55
CA CYS A 583 -40.20 -0.90 -8.67
C CYS A 583 -39.77 0.52 -8.33
N SER A 584 -38.82 0.66 -7.39
CA SER A 584 -37.98 1.87 -7.42
C SER A 584 -37.14 1.81 -8.69
N TRP A 585 -37.13 2.88 -9.47
CA TRP A 585 -36.43 2.89 -10.77
C TRP A 585 -34.90 2.87 -10.61
N ASP A 586 -34.41 3.17 -9.40
CA ASP A 586 -32.99 3.27 -9.06
C ASP A 586 -32.45 2.04 -8.28
N SER A 587 -33.22 0.95 -8.16
CA SER A 587 -32.72 -0.23 -7.45
C SER A 587 -31.75 -1.03 -8.30
N GLU A 588 -30.47 -1.03 -7.95
CA GLU A 588 -29.43 -1.85 -8.58
C GLU A 588 -29.83 -3.33 -8.65
N PRO A 589 -29.47 -4.04 -9.74
CA PRO A 589 -29.63 -5.48 -9.81
C PRO A 589 -28.79 -6.21 -8.76
N VAL A 590 -29.19 -7.44 -8.44
CA VAL A 590 -28.43 -8.36 -7.59
C VAL A 590 -28.15 -9.65 -8.34
N GLU A 591 -27.06 -10.33 -8.01
CA GLU A 591 -26.88 -11.71 -8.45
C GLU A 591 -27.89 -12.65 -7.77
N GLY A 592 -28.23 -13.74 -8.43
CA GLY A 592 -28.95 -14.85 -7.82
C GLY A 592 -29.99 -15.52 -8.71
N CYS A 593 -30.66 -16.50 -8.10
CA CYS A 593 -31.74 -17.26 -8.72
C CYS A 593 -33.03 -16.43 -8.82
N GLY A 594 -33.74 -16.56 -9.93
CA GLY A 594 -35.00 -15.87 -10.19
C GLY A 594 -35.68 -16.43 -11.42
N CYS A 595 -36.61 -15.68 -12.01
CA CYS A 595 -37.46 -16.22 -13.07
C CYS A 595 -37.04 -15.83 -14.48
N PRO A 596 -37.05 -16.79 -15.44
CA PRO A 596 -36.81 -16.52 -16.85
C PRO A 596 -37.92 -15.62 -17.42
N GLU A 597 -37.63 -14.99 -18.54
CA GLU A 597 -38.54 -13.99 -19.13
C GLU A 597 -39.93 -14.57 -19.45
N GLY A 598 -40.97 -13.75 -19.25
CA GLY A 598 -42.36 -14.18 -19.36
C GLY A 598 -42.92 -14.95 -18.15
N THR A 599 -42.08 -15.24 -17.14
CA THR A 599 -42.51 -15.84 -15.87
C THR A 599 -42.14 -14.96 -14.67
N HIS A 600 -42.81 -15.20 -13.54
CA HIS A 600 -42.70 -14.39 -12.34
C HIS A 600 -42.61 -15.27 -11.10
N LEU A 601 -41.80 -14.84 -10.13
CA LEU A 601 -41.57 -15.55 -8.87
C LEU A 601 -42.80 -15.43 -7.95
N ASP A 602 -43.30 -16.56 -7.47
CA ASP A 602 -44.35 -16.70 -6.46
C ASP A 602 -43.91 -17.70 -5.37
N TRP A 603 -44.60 -17.69 -4.23
CA TRP A 603 -44.37 -18.64 -3.14
C TRP A 603 -45.33 -19.83 -3.26
N ASP A 604 -44.80 -21.04 -3.39
CA ASP A 604 -45.62 -22.26 -3.31
C ASP A 604 -45.86 -22.59 -1.83
N SER A 605 -47.12 -22.48 -1.40
CA SER A 605 -47.52 -22.83 -0.02
C SER A 605 -47.66 -24.33 0.22
N GLU A 606 -47.80 -25.15 -0.83
CA GLU A 606 -47.92 -26.59 -0.74
C GLU A 606 -46.51 -27.21 -0.62
N ASN A 607 -45.57 -26.79 -1.48
CA ASN A 607 -44.19 -27.26 -1.48
C ASN A 607 -43.21 -26.44 -0.59
N LYS A 608 -43.67 -25.32 -0.01
CA LYS A 608 -42.89 -24.41 0.85
C LYS A 608 -41.60 -23.88 0.21
N ASN A 609 -41.63 -23.64 -1.11
CA ASN A 609 -40.50 -23.12 -1.88
C ASN A 609 -40.94 -21.99 -2.81
N LYS A 610 -40.00 -21.42 -3.57
CA LYS A 610 -40.30 -20.38 -4.58
C LYS A 610 -40.32 -20.99 -5.97
N VAL A 611 -41.33 -20.64 -6.77
CA VAL A 611 -41.54 -21.21 -8.11
C VAL A 611 -41.87 -20.11 -9.11
N CYS A 612 -41.44 -20.30 -10.36
CA CYS A 612 -41.75 -19.39 -11.46
C CYS A 612 -43.06 -19.78 -12.13
N VAL A 613 -44.05 -18.88 -12.08
CA VAL A 613 -45.37 -19.05 -12.69
C VAL A 613 -45.57 -18.06 -13.83
N ARG A 614 -46.48 -18.32 -14.76
CA ARG A 614 -46.81 -17.34 -15.81
C ARG A 614 -47.64 -16.20 -15.22
N ARG A 615 -47.62 -15.05 -15.88
CA ARG A 615 -48.38 -13.85 -15.46
C ARG A 615 -49.87 -14.09 -15.16
N ALA A 616 -50.50 -15.02 -15.88
CA ALA A 616 -51.90 -15.37 -15.69
C ALA A 616 -52.17 -16.25 -14.45
N ASP A 617 -51.13 -16.94 -13.96
CA ASP A 617 -51.18 -17.92 -12.87
C ASP A 617 -50.71 -17.31 -11.52
N CYS A 618 -50.17 -16.08 -11.55
CA CYS A 618 -49.72 -15.31 -10.38
C CYS A 618 -50.82 -15.06 -9.34
N TYR A 619 -50.49 -15.24 -8.06
CA TYR A 619 -51.33 -14.73 -6.98
C TYR A 619 -51.35 -13.19 -6.96
N CYS A 620 -52.52 -12.61 -6.71
CA CYS A 620 -52.68 -11.18 -6.46
C CYS A 620 -52.43 -10.90 -4.98
N TYR A 621 -51.53 -9.95 -4.70
CA TYR A 621 -51.21 -9.51 -3.34
C TYR A 621 -52.02 -8.27 -2.95
N TYR A 622 -52.46 -8.20 -1.70
CA TYR A 622 -53.18 -7.06 -1.12
C TYR A 622 -52.86 -6.95 0.38
N SER A 623 -53.28 -5.86 1.03
CA SER A 623 -52.97 -5.55 2.44
C SER A 623 -53.40 -6.61 3.46
N GLY A 624 -54.33 -7.51 3.11
CA GLY A 624 -54.82 -8.60 3.96
C GLY A 624 -54.36 -10.01 3.54
N GLY A 625 -53.47 -10.15 2.55
CA GLY A 625 -52.93 -11.45 2.14
C GLY A 625 -52.72 -11.61 0.63
N ARG A 626 -52.94 -12.84 0.13
CA ARG A 626 -52.81 -13.18 -1.28
C ARG A 626 -53.92 -14.11 -1.75
N VAL A 627 -54.38 -13.94 -2.99
CA VAL A 627 -55.47 -14.75 -3.58
C VAL A 627 -55.10 -15.28 -4.97
N LYS A 628 -55.56 -16.49 -5.30
CA LYS A 628 -55.43 -17.05 -6.66
C LYS A 628 -56.19 -16.17 -7.67
N PRO A 629 -55.71 -16.05 -8.92
CA PRO A 629 -56.40 -15.29 -9.96
C PRO A 629 -57.76 -15.94 -10.29
N GLY A 630 -58.84 -15.16 -10.23
CA GLY A 630 -60.21 -15.65 -10.46
C GLY A 630 -61.29 -14.90 -9.67
N ASN A 631 -62.39 -15.60 -9.38
CA ASN A 631 -63.43 -15.13 -8.46
C ASN A 631 -62.97 -15.39 -7.01
N ALA A 632 -62.67 -14.34 -6.24
CA ALA A 632 -62.30 -14.44 -4.83
C ALA A 632 -63.37 -13.76 -3.95
N THR A 633 -63.52 -14.21 -2.71
CA THR A 633 -64.38 -13.54 -1.72
C THR A 633 -63.49 -12.89 -0.68
N ILE A 634 -63.46 -11.55 -0.65
CA ILE A 634 -62.69 -10.75 0.32
C ILE A 634 -63.72 -9.97 1.14
N ASP A 635 -63.65 -10.06 2.47
CA ASP A 635 -64.56 -9.42 3.43
C ASP A 635 -66.06 -9.60 3.10
N GLY A 636 -66.45 -10.83 2.75
CA GLY A 636 -67.83 -11.21 2.42
C GLY A 636 -68.34 -10.72 1.06
N ARG A 637 -67.52 -10.01 0.27
CA ARG A 637 -67.87 -9.51 -1.07
C ARG A 637 -67.27 -10.41 -2.15
N LYS A 638 -68.08 -10.80 -3.15
CA LYS A 638 -67.61 -11.53 -4.35
C LYS A 638 -66.86 -10.56 -5.28
N CYS A 639 -65.54 -10.65 -5.30
CA CYS A 639 -64.67 -9.85 -6.16
C CYS A 639 -64.30 -10.65 -7.42
N ARG A 640 -64.54 -10.07 -8.60
CA ARG A 640 -63.91 -10.47 -9.85
C ARG A 640 -62.73 -9.55 -10.09
N LEU A 641 -61.52 -10.09 -9.99
CA LEU A 641 -60.28 -9.32 -10.18
C LEU A 641 -60.06 -9.04 -11.68
N PHE A 642 -60.36 -7.81 -12.11
CA PHE A 642 -60.06 -7.30 -13.45
C PHE A 642 -59.32 -5.95 -13.37
N LYS A 643 -57.98 -6.01 -13.46
CA LYS A 643 -57.04 -4.87 -13.57
C LYS A 643 -57.07 -3.83 -12.42
N PRO A 644 -55.94 -3.16 -12.12
CA PRO A 644 -55.83 -2.36 -10.89
C PRO A 644 -56.36 -0.92 -11.05
N THR A 645 -57.44 -0.57 -10.35
CA THR A 645 -57.81 0.83 -10.02
C THR A 645 -58.53 0.94 -8.66
N GLN A 646 -57.73 1.27 -7.63
CA GLN A 646 -57.99 2.20 -6.50
C GLN A 646 -59.07 1.98 -5.40
N LYS A 647 -58.58 1.99 -4.12
CA LYS A 647 -59.21 2.35 -2.81
C LYS A 647 -60.44 1.57 -2.26
N VAL A 648 -60.76 1.54 -0.95
CA VAL A 648 -60.01 1.46 0.36
C VAL A 648 -61.06 1.31 1.51
N ASP A 649 -60.62 0.81 2.69
CA ASP A 649 -61.14 1.03 4.08
C ASP A 649 -61.92 -0.04 4.89
N ASN A 650 -61.35 -0.29 6.10
CA ASN A 650 -61.95 -0.63 7.41
C ASN A 650 -62.62 -2.00 7.71
N ARG A 651 -61.89 -2.93 8.42
CA ARG A 651 -62.12 -3.27 9.86
C ARG A 651 -61.18 -4.34 10.48
N THR A 652 -61.29 -4.49 11.81
CA THR A 652 -60.41 -5.08 12.85
C THR A 652 -60.42 -6.62 13.01
N ILE A 653 -59.36 -7.19 13.63
CA ILE A 653 -59.28 -8.57 14.15
C ILE A 653 -58.78 -8.58 15.63
N ILE A 654 -59.19 -9.58 16.42
CA ILE A 654 -58.83 -9.86 17.84
C ILE A 654 -58.21 -11.29 17.90
N TYR A 655 -57.37 -11.65 18.90
CA TYR A 655 -57.38 -12.92 19.70
C TYR A 655 -56.20 -13.03 20.69
N ALA A 656 -56.16 -14.09 21.52
CA ALA A 656 -55.66 -14.06 22.92
C ALA A 656 -54.47 -15.00 23.30
N TYR A 657 -54.15 -15.04 24.62
CA TYR A 657 -52.90 -15.40 25.32
C TYR A 657 -52.60 -16.88 25.66
N LEU A 658 -51.35 -17.13 26.12
CA LEU A 658 -50.95 -18.02 27.25
C LEU A 658 -49.55 -17.64 27.81
N SER A 659 -49.14 -18.15 28.99
CA SER A 659 -48.02 -17.65 29.85
C SER A 659 -47.02 -18.79 30.25
N SER A 660 -45.94 -18.66 31.06
CA SER A 660 -45.23 -17.59 31.84
C SER A 660 -43.86 -18.13 32.34
N LEU A 661 -42.86 -17.28 32.70
CA LEU A 661 -41.64 -17.67 33.45
C LEU A 661 -41.01 -16.45 34.21
N ASP A 662 -40.26 -16.69 35.30
CA ASP A 662 -39.75 -15.67 36.25
C ASP A 662 -38.29 -15.20 36.02
N CYS A 663 -37.95 -14.00 36.53
CA CYS A 663 -36.62 -13.35 36.47
C CYS A 663 -35.88 -13.33 37.83
N LEU A 664 -34.54 -13.19 37.79
CA LEU A 664 -33.65 -13.09 38.96
C LEU A 664 -32.95 -11.72 39.06
N SER A 665 -32.33 -11.45 40.21
CA SER A 665 -31.41 -10.33 40.48
C SER A 665 -32.01 -8.92 40.42
N GLY A 666 -33.13 -8.67 41.11
CA GLY A 666 -33.69 -7.31 41.30
C GLY A 666 -34.33 -6.67 40.05
N LYS A 667 -34.20 -7.31 38.89
CA LYS A 667 -34.81 -6.91 37.63
C LYS A 667 -36.32 -7.19 37.65
N ALA A 668 -37.10 -6.21 37.19
CA ALA A 668 -38.51 -6.41 36.91
C ALA A 668 -38.67 -7.28 35.65
N CYS A 669 -39.48 -8.33 35.74
CA CYS A 669 -39.98 -9.00 34.54
C CYS A 669 -40.99 -8.06 33.88
N VAL A 670 -40.55 -7.30 32.87
CA VAL A 670 -41.47 -6.63 31.96
C VAL A 670 -41.98 -7.70 31.02
N HIS A 671 -42.95 -8.47 31.48
CA HIS A 671 -43.83 -9.18 30.57
C HIS A 671 -44.71 -8.14 29.87
N CYS A 672 -45.13 -8.43 28.64
CA CYS A 672 -45.93 -7.50 27.84
C CYS A 672 -47.36 -8.00 27.72
N PRO A 673 -48.19 -7.88 28.77
CA PRO A 673 -49.61 -8.09 28.62
C PRO A 673 -50.17 -7.01 27.69
N SER A 674 -50.77 -7.42 26.58
CA SER A 674 -51.65 -6.57 25.77
C SER A 674 -52.93 -6.16 26.52
N GLN A 675 -52.78 -5.36 27.58
CA GLN A 675 -53.86 -4.71 28.33
C GLN A 675 -53.49 -3.24 28.61
N TYR A 676 -53.83 -2.36 27.68
CA TYR A 676 -54.19 -0.98 28.00
C TYR A 676 -55.40 -0.59 27.16
N THR A 677 -56.58 -0.63 27.80
CA THR A 677 -57.80 -0.03 27.25
C THR A 677 -57.96 1.37 27.83
N ASN A 678 -57.91 2.39 26.97
CA ASN A 678 -58.40 3.76 27.18
C ASN A 678 -58.16 4.40 28.55
N ASP A 679 -57.11 5.22 28.65
CA ASP A 679 -57.34 6.64 28.93
C ASP A 679 -56.32 7.52 28.17
N THR A 680 -56.52 8.84 28.20
CA THR A 680 -56.01 9.84 27.26
C THR A 680 -54.48 9.90 27.02
N THR A 681 -54.12 9.98 25.73
CA THR A 681 -52.95 10.70 25.16
C THR A 681 -51.54 10.40 25.72
N GLU A 682 -50.88 9.34 25.23
CA GLU A 682 -49.55 9.37 24.57
C GLU A 682 -49.13 7.97 24.08
N LYS A 683 -48.33 7.93 22.99
CA LYS A 683 -47.43 6.84 22.52
C LYS A 683 -47.92 5.39 22.51
N GLU A 684 -48.00 4.79 21.32
CA GLU A 684 -47.86 3.34 21.16
C GLU A 684 -46.43 2.91 21.49
N ILE A 685 -46.23 2.29 22.66
CA ILE A 685 -44.97 1.65 23.07
C ILE A 685 -45.07 0.16 22.73
N VAL A 686 -44.22 -0.34 21.83
CA VAL A 686 -44.09 -1.78 21.60
C VAL A 686 -43.21 -2.37 22.69
N CYS A 687 -43.85 -2.97 23.69
CA CYS A 687 -43.20 -3.70 24.77
C CYS A 687 -42.58 -5.01 24.25
N VAL A 688 -41.34 -5.31 24.65
CA VAL A 688 -40.68 -6.61 24.43
C VAL A 688 -40.58 -7.35 25.76
N SER A 689 -40.96 -8.63 25.80
CA SER A 689 -40.99 -9.39 27.06
C SER A 689 -39.60 -9.83 27.50
N GLY A 690 -39.18 -9.44 28.70
CA GLY A 690 -37.85 -9.72 29.24
C GLY A 690 -37.65 -9.24 30.68
N CYS A 691 -36.44 -9.45 31.20
CA CYS A 691 -36.01 -8.94 32.51
C CYS A 691 -35.29 -7.60 32.31
N TYR A 692 -35.78 -6.53 32.94
CA TYR A 692 -35.22 -5.18 32.82
C TYR A 692 -35.04 -4.56 34.20
N CYS A 693 -34.20 -3.54 34.32
CA CYS A 693 -34.13 -2.79 35.57
C CYS A 693 -35.44 -2.03 35.87
N PRO A 694 -35.81 -1.84 37.14
CA PRO A 694 -36.98 -1.06 37.53
C PRO A 694 -36.94 0.38 36.99
N GLU A 695 -38.10 1.01 36.86
CA GLU A 695 -38.19 2.40 36.38
C GLU A 695 -37.30 3.35 37.21
N GLY A 696 -36.46 4.13 36.52
CA GLY A 696 -35.45 5.01 37.14
C GLY A 696 -34.08 4.36 37.36
N PHE A 697 -33.96 3.04 37.19
CA PHE A 697 -32.70 2.29 37.27
C PHE A 697 -32.30 1.74 35.89
N PHE A 698 -30.99 1.65 35.67
CA PHE A 698 -30.36 1.20 34.44
C PHE A 698 -29.46 0.01 34.73
N GLU A 699 -29.30 -0.90 33.77
CA GLU A 699 -28.39 -2.03 33.92
C GLU A 699 -26.96 -1.57 33.67
N ASP A 700 -26.12 -1.71 34.69
CA ASP A 700 -24.69 -1.41 34.64
C ASP A 700 -23.91 -2.57 33.96
N HIS A 701 -22.62 -2.38 33.68
CA HIS A 701 -21.82 -3.41 33.02
C HIS A 701 -21.55 -4.68 33.87
N ASN A 702 -21.86 -4.66 35.17
CA ASN A 702 -21.84 -5.84 36.03
C ASN A 702 -23.19 -6.59 36.05
N GLY A 703 -24.21 -6.05 35.38
CA GLY A 703 -25.57 -6.58 35.32
C GLY A 703 -26.46 -6.18 36.50
N GLU A 704 -26.01 -5.23 37.33
CA GLU A 704 -26.76 -4.68 38.47
C GLU A 704 -27.62 -3.48 38.04
N CYS A 705 -28.67 -3.19 38.80
CA CYS A 705 -29.56 -2.06 38.51
C CYS A 705 -29.18 -0.84 39.36
N VAL A 706 -28.61 0.18 38.71
CA VAL A 706 -28.06 1.40 39.35
C VAL A 706 -28.78 2.66 38.88
N LEU A 707 -28.61 3.79 39.58
CA LEU A 707 -29.14 5.08 39.11
C LEU A 707 -28.35 5.59 37.90
N LEU A 708 -28.96 6.45 37.08
CA LEU A 708 -28.29 7.04 35.91
C LEU A 708 -26.94 7.68 36.26
N GLU A 709 -26.87 8.42 37.37
CA GLU A 709 -25.64 9.09 37.85
C GLU A 709 -24.54 8.10 38.31
N GLU A 710 -24.91 6.85 38.60
CA GLU A 710 -24.03 5.78 39.12
C GLU A 710 -23.69 4.74 38.05
N CYS A 711 -24.23 4.87 36.83
CA CYS A 711 -23.95 3.96 35.72
C CYS A 711 -22.45 3.88 35.42
N THR A 712 -21.94 2.65 35.42
CA THR A 712 -20.55 2.33 35.08
C THR A 712 -20.29 2.52 33.59
N CYS A 713 -19.03 2.78 33.24
CA CYS A 713 -18.57 2.92 31.85
C CYS A 713 -17.53 1.84 31.53
N ALA A 714 -17.62 1.20 30.37
CA ALA A 714 -16.61 0.26 29.89
C ALA A 714 -15.52 0.99 29.09
N PHE A 715 -14.27 0.56 29.24
CA PHE A 715 -13.17 0.93 28.34
C PHE A 715 -12.08 -0.15 28.35
N SER A 716 -11.55 -0.55 27.19
CA SER A 716 -10.45 -1.54 27.04
C SER A 716 -10.70 -2.87 27.79
N GLY A 717 -11.96 -3.32 27.85
CA GLY A 717 -12.35 -4.54 28.57
C GLY A 717 -12.41 -4.42 30.10
N LEU A 718 -12.27 -3.23 30.66
CA LEU A 718 -12.42 -2.92 32.08
C LEU A 718 -13.68 -2.09 32.34
N VAL A 719 -14.26 -2.23 33.54
CA VAL A 719 -15.42 -1.48 34.01
C VAL A 719 -14.97 -0.41 34.99
N TYR A 720 -15.42 0.83 34.76
CA TYR A 720 -15.08 2.03 35.52
C TYR A 720 -16.33 2.61 36.19
N TYR A 721 -16.17 3.20 37.38
CA TYR A 721 -17.26 3.83 38.13
C TYR A 721 -17.45 5.30 37.72
N SER A 722 -18.63 5.84 37.99
CA SER A 722 -18.94 7.26 37.77
C SER A 722 -17.92 8.16 38.50
N GLY A 723 -17.30 9.08 37.77
CA GLY A 723 -16.21 9.94 38.23
C GLY A 723 -14.78 9.44 37.91
N ASP A 724 -14.60 8.18 37.50
CA ASP A 724 -13.29 7.66 37.07
C ASP A 724 -12.80 8.34 35.78
N ILE A 725 -11.48 8.39 35.61
CA ILE A 725 -10.81 9.10 34.51
C ILE A 725 -9.95 8.14 33.70
N VAL A 726 -10.17 8.14 32.38
CA VAL A 726 -9.30 7.50 31.38
C VAL A 726 -8.56 8.61 30.63
N ASP A 727 -7.23 8.54 30.60
CA ASP A 727 -6.36 9.40 29.79
C ASP A 727 -5.72 8.52 28.73
N ASN A 728 -6.21 8.61 27.49
CA ASN A 728 -5.55 8.02 26.33
C ASN A 728 -4.75 9.10 25.59
N ASN A 729 -3.76 8.73 24.79
CA ASN A 729 -2.85 9.71 24.18
C ASN A 729 -3.54 10.76 23.28
N CYS A 730 -4.79 10.51 22.86
CA CYS A 730 -5.63 11.37 22.02
C CYS A 730 -6.77 12.10 22.75
N GLN A 731 -7.23 11.62 23.90
CA GLN A 731 -8.42 12.11 24.59
C GLN A 731 -8.34 11.85 26.09
N LYS A 732 -8.79 12.83 26.88
CA LYS A 732 -9.01 12.65 28.32
C LYS A 732 -10.50 12.59 28.60
N CYS A 733 -10.95 11.48 29.16
CA CYS A 733 -12.36 11.13 29.33
C CYS A 733 -12.68 10.88 30.81
N VAL A 734 -13.87 11.31 31.24
CA VAL A 734 -14.41 11.06 32.59
C VAL A 734 -15.71 10.29 32.47
N CYS A 735 -15.89 9.22 33.24
CA CYS A 735 -17.15 8.47 33.25
C CYS A 735 -18.23 9.33 33.94
N GLU A 736 -19.25 9.75 33.20
CA GLU A 736 -20.39 10.51 33.71
C GLU A 736 -21.67 9.93 33.10
N LYS A 737 -22.49 9.31 33.95
CA LYS A 737 -23.82 8.75 33.60
C LYS A 737 -23.80 7.59 32.59
N GLY A 738 -22.88 6.64 32.74
CA GLY A 738 -22.73 5.50 31.82
C GLY A 738 -22.18 5.86 30.45
N HIS A 739 -21.73 7.10 30.27
CA HIS A 739 -21.07 7.59 29.06
C HIS A 739 -19.75 8.27 29.42
N TRP A 740 -18.81 8.25 28.49
CA TRP A 740 -17.54 8.95 28.65
C TRP A 740 -17.65 10.38 28.13
N LYS A 741 -17.31 11.32 29.01
CA LYS A 741 -17.21 12.74 28.69
C LYS A 741 -15.77 13.07 28.33
N CYS A 742 -15.45 13.00 27.05
CA CYS A 742 -14.12 13.22 26.52
C CYS A 742 -13.83 14.69 26.19
N SER A 743 -12.58 15.09 26.42
CA SER A 743 -11.97 16.31 25.90
C SER A 743 -10.89 15.92 24.89
N GLU A 744 -10.97 16.49 23.69
CA GLU A 744 -10.02 16.21 22.62
C GLU A 744 -8.62 16.75 22.94
N LYS A 745 -7.61 15.98 22.54
CA LYS A 745 -6.20 16.35 22.54
C LYS A 745 -5.66 16.04 21.14
N SER A 746 -4.65 16.76 20.70
CA SER A 746 -4.01 16.46 19.41
C SER A 746 -3.36 15.08 19.48
N CYS A 747 -3.91 14.10 18.76
CA CYS A 747 -3.26 12.81 18.54
C CYS A 747 -1.86 12.99 17.93
N VAL A 748 -0.99 12.01 18.19
CA VAL A 748 0.27 11.81 17.45
C VAL A 748 0.01 10.73 16.41
N GLY A 749 0.20 11.04 15.13
CA GLY A 749 0.17 10.06 14.06
C GLY A 749 1.45 9.24 14.07
N LYS A 750 1.34 7.91 13.94
CA LYS A 750 2.49 6.99 13.93
C LYS A 750 2.49 6.15 12.67
N CYS A 751 3.46 6.39 11.81
CA CYS A 751 3.83 5.52 10.70
C CYS A 751 4.95 4.57 11.15
N GLN A 752 5.01 3.36 10.58
CA GLN A 752 6.16 2.47 10.73
C GLN A 752 6.38 1.58 9.50
N VAL A 753 7.64 1.19 9.28
CA VAL A 753 8.02 0.14 8.33
C VAL A 753 8.97 -0.83 9.02
N TYR A 754 8.80 -2.13 8.81
CA TYR A 754 9.72 -3.16 9.29
C TYR A 754 9.79 -4.36 8.33
N GLY A 755 10.77 -5.23 8.57
CA GLY A 755 10.96 -6.43 7.75
C GLY A 755 11.15 -6.14 6.27
N ASN A 756 10.62 -7.00 5.40
CA ASN A 756 10.70 -6.90 3.95
C ASN A 756 9.59 -6.01 3.34
N GLY A 757 9.43 -4.81 3.91
CA GLY A 757 8.53 -3.78 3.37
C GLY A 757 7.11 -3.84 3.90
N HIS A 758 6.91 -4.25 5.16
CA HIS A 758 5.61 -4.12 5.83
C HIS A 758 5.45 -2.71 6.37
N TYR A 759 4.58 -1.93 5.72
CA TYR A 759 4.25 -0.56 6.10
C TYR A 759 2.94 -0.51 6.89
N GLN A 760 2.91 0.33 7.91
CA GLN A 760 1.71 0.88 8.52
C GLN A 760 1.78 2.41 8.34
N THR A 761 0.78 2.99 7.71
CA THR A 761 0.67 4.44 7.48
C THR A 761 0.28 5.20 8.75
N PHE A 762 0.28 6.54 8.69
CA PHE A 762 -0.18 7.38 9.81
C PHE A 762 -1.62 7.08 10.23
N ASP A 763 -2.50 6.74 9.27
CA ASP A 763 -3.91 6.46 9.52
C ASP A 763 -4.20 4.96 9.69
N SER A 764 -3.15 4.20 10.03
CA SER A 764 -3.18 2.77 10.38
C SER A 764 -3.55 1.79 9.26
N ASN A 765 -3.45 2.22 7.99
CA ASN A 765 -3.56 1.31 6.86
C ASN A 765 -2.28 0.45 6.73
N TRP A 766 -2.45 -0.84 6.49
CA TRP A 766 -1.35 -1.81 6.39
C TRP A 766 -1.17 -2.28 4.95
N TYR A 767 0.07 -2.28 4.46
CA TYR A 767 0.39 -2.79 3.12
C TYR A 767 1.83 -3.31 3.02
N GLN A 768 2.10 -4.01 1.93
CA GLN A 768 3.43 -4.48 1.59
C GLN A 768 3.97 -3.74 0.36
N PHE A 769 5.22 -3.31 0.42
CA PHE A 769 5.94 -2.76 -0.73
C PHE A 769 7.45 -2.99 -0.58
N ASP A 770 8.02 -3.89 -1.37
CA ASP A 770 9.44 -4.25 -1.29
C ASP A 770 10.26 -3.63 -2.42
N GLY A 771 10.50 -2.32 -2.30
CA GLY A 771 11.31 -1.55 -3.24
C GLY A 771 12.78 -1.48 -2.85
N ASN A 772 13.68 -1.94 -3.73
CA ASN A 772 15.15 -1.86 -3.55
C ASN A 772 15.76 -0.48 -3.91
N CYS A 773 15.00 0.60 -3.75
CA CYS A 773 15.36 1.98 -4.11
C CYS A 773 15.29 2.90 -2.88
N GLN A 774 15.68 4.17 -3.03
CA GLN A 774 15.35 5.22 -2.08
C GLN A 774 13.95 5.78 -2.37
N TYR A 775 13.10 5.84 -1.35
CA TYR A 775 11.73 6.34 -1.42
C TYR A 775 11.46 7.44 -0.38
N THR A 776 10.55 8.35 -0.70
CA THR A 776 10.02 9.34 0.24
C THR A 776 9.06 8.67 1.21
N LEU A 777 9.47 8.55 2.47
CA LEU A 777 8.65 7.98 3.54
C LEU A 777 7.56 8.96 3.97
N ALA A 778 7.95 10.20 4.27
CA ALA A 778 7.04 11.31 4.54
C ALA A 778 7.74 12.66 4.31
N THR A 779 7.01 13.64 3.79
CA THR A 779 7.46 15.03 3.63
C THR A 779 6.27 15.99 3.70
N ASP A 780 6.51 17.27 4.02
CA ASP A 780 5.52 18.36 3.87
C ASP A 780 5.60 19.07 2.50
N GLY A 781 6.55 18.70 1.63
CA GLY A 781 6.75 19.25 0.29
C GLY A 781 5.77 18.75 -0.79
N CYS A 782 4.50 18.61 -0.43
CA CYS A 782 3.48 18.05 -1.33
C CYS A 782 3.14 19.04 -2.46
N ALA A 783 2.85 18.53 -3.66
CA ALA A 783 2.45 19.32 -4.84
C ALA A 783 3.40 20.50 -5.20
N ASN A 784 4.70 20.23 -5.27
CA ASN A 784 5.76 21.18 -5.63
C ASN A 784 5.99 22.36 -4.64
N VAL A 785 5.50 22.24 -3.40
CA VAL A 785 5.91 23.12 -2.29
C VAL A 785 7.32 22.72 -1.82
N SER A 786 8.18 23.69 -1.52
CA SER A 786 9.50 23.40 -0.92
C SER A 786 9.32 22.83 0.50
N PRO A 787 9.80 21.60 0.79
CA PRO A 787 9.62 20.98 2.10
C PRO A 787 10.41 21.70 3.20
N GLN A 788 9.83 21.75 4.40
CA GLN A 788 10.57 22.03 5.64
C GLN A 788 11.24 20.77 6.19
N PHE A 789 10.67 19.58 5.91
CA PHE A 789 11.32 18.32 6.19
C PHE A 789 11.02 17.25 5.14
N ALA A 790 11.97 16.35 4.93
CA ALA A 790 11.74 15.13 4.14
C ALA A 790 12.46 13.95 4.80
N VAL A 791 11.73 12.84 5.00
CA VAL A 791 12.26 11.58 5.48
C VAL A 791 12.27 10.61 4.31
N TYR A 792 13.45 10.07 3.99
CA TYR A 792 13.64 9.07 2.94
C TYR A 792 14.11 7.76 3.56
N VAL A 793 13.66 6.65 2.97
CA VAL A 793 14.01 5.30 3.36
C VAL A 793 14.56 4.54 2.16
N GLU A 794 15.63 3.78 2.35
CA GLU A 794 16.22 2.90 1.34
C GLU A 794 16.38 1.50 1.95
N SER A 795 15.75 0.50 1.34
CA SER A 795 15.91 -0.91 1.72
C SER A 795 17.27 -1.43 1.26
N ILE A 796 18.02 -2.04 2.18
CA ILE A 796 19.32 -2.65 1.91
C ILE A 796 19.16 -4.17 1.97
N PRO A 797 19.13 -4.86 0.83
CA PRO A 797 18.93 -6.31 0.80
C PRO A 797 20.15 -7.08 1.30
N CYS A 798 19.91 -8.34 1.67
CA CYS A 798 20.87 -9.26 2.23
C CYS A 798 21.88 -9.73 1.17
N CYS A 799 23.08 -10.11 1.62
CA CYS A 799 24.18 -10.51 0.74
C CYS A 799 23.90 -11.72 -0.16
N GLU A 800 22.95 -12.58 0.22
CA GLU A 800 22.71 -13.88 -0.43
C GLU A 800 21.25 -14.05 -0.89
N ALA A 801 20.37 -13.06 -0.68
CA ALA A 801 18.93 -13.18 -0.95
C ALA A 801 18.24 -11.84 -1.26
N GLU A 802 17.13 -11.91 -2.02
CA GLU A 802 16.20 -10.82 -2.36
C GLU A 802 15.31 -10.43 -1.14
N ILE A 803 15.94 -10.12 0.01
CA ILE A 803 15.26 -9.81 1.28
C ILE A 803 15.99 -8.64 1.96
N THR A 804 15.26 -7.69 2.53
CA THR A 804 15.79 -6.53 3.27
C THR A 804 16.46 -6.94 4.59
N CYS A 805 17.77 -6.68 4.73
CA CYS A 805 18.56 -6.95 5.94
C CYS A 805 18.72 -5.70 6.84
N SER A 806 18.72 -4.51 6.26
CA SER A 806 18.78 -3.24 6.99
C SER A 806 18.14 -2.12 6.17
N ARG A 807 17.99 -0.94 6.77
CA ARG A 807 17.54 0.28 6.06
C ARG A 807 18.54 1.41 6.27
N ASN A 808 18.75 2.20 5.23
CA ASN A 808 19.31 3.54 5.35
C ASN A 808 18.16 4.54 5.49
N ILE A 809 18.31 5.53 6.38
CA ILE A 809 17.34 6.59 6.58
C ILE A 809 18.04 7.94 6.40
N ARG A 810 17.54 8.77 5.49
CA ARG A 810 17.96 10.18 5.33
C ARG A 810 16.85 11.08 5.84
N VAL A 811 17.16 11.99 6.76
CA VAL A 811 16.27 13.07 7.18
C VAL A 811 16.88 14.38 6.70
N GLU A 812 16.13 15.13 5.91
CA GLU A 812 16.47 16.49 5.50
C GLU A 812 15.68 17.47 6.36
N LEU A 813 16.40 18.40 6.98
CA LEU A 813 15.90 19.53 7.78
C LEU A 813 16.53 20.83 7.22
N PRO A 814 16.00 22.02 7.55
CA PRO A 814 16.50 23.28 6.97
C PRO A 814 17.93 23.64 7.42
N ASP A 815 18.36 23.13 8.56
CA ASP A 815 19.65 23.39 9.20
C ASP A 815 20.64 22.21 9.06
N SER A 816 20.16 21.02 8.72
CA SER A 816 20.94 19.78 8.82
C SER A 816 20.40 18.63 7.97
N THR A 817 21.28 17.72 7.57
CA THR A 817 20.93 16.42 6.99
C THR A 817 21.45 15.31 7.90
N LEU A 818 20.55 14.41 8.29
CA LEU A 818 20.82 13.27 9.16
C LEU A 818 20.82 12.00 8.32
N LEU A 819 21.86 11.19 8.43
CA LEU A 819 21.95 9.88 7.77
C LEU A 819 22.14 8.79 8.83
N LEU A 820 21.12 7.96 8.99
CA LEU A 820 21.18 6.76 9.81
C LEU A 820 21.54 5.60 8.88
N SER A 821 22.77 5.08 9.04
CA SER A 821 23.29 3.95 8.26
C SER A 821 24.32 3.19 9.11
N ASP A 822 24.58 1.92 8.80
CA ASP A 822 25.62 1.12 9.47
C ASP A 822 25.47 1.07 11.02
N MET A 823 24.23 1.05 11.52
CA MET A 823 23.88 1.15 12.96
C MET A 823 24.28 2.48 13.65
N MET A 824 24.63 3.51 12.88
CA MET A 824 25.19 4.78 13.36
C MET A 824 24.40 5.99 12.82
N LEU A 825 24.45 7.12 13.53
CA LEU A 825 23.98 8.42 13.05
C LEU A 825 25.16 9.25 12.54
N LYS A 826 25.06 9.77 11.33
CA LYS A 826 25.95 10.77 10.73
C LYS A 826 25.17 12.06 10.54
N VAL A 827 25.76 13.19 10.91
CA VAL A 827 25.11 14.53 10.88
C VAL A 827 25.93 15.43 9.96
N THR A 828 25.26 16.12 9.04
CA THR A 828 25.82 17.18 8.19
C THR A 828 25.07 18.47 8.49
N ASN A 829 25.75 19.50 8.98
CA ASN A 829 25.13 20.80 9.29
C ASN A 829 25.28 21.76 8.11
N HIS A 830 24.21 22.48 7.79
CA HIS A 830 24.16 23.50 6.73
C HIS A 830 24.24 24.94 7.29
N ALA A 831 24.08 25.10 8.60
CA ALA A 831 24.22 26.38 9.32
C ALA A 831 25.19 26.26 10.51
N GLU A 832 25.72 27.41 10.97
CA GLU A 832 26.56 27.49 12.19
C GLU A 832 25.75 27.54 13.50
N GLU A 833 24.41 27.55 13.42
CA GLU A 833 23.52 27.56 14.58
C GLU A 833 23.41 26.18 15.27
N THR A 834 22.86 26.17 16.49
CA THR A 834 22.62 24.94 17.25
C THR A 834 21.62 24.02 16.53
N PRO A 835 21.89 22.71 16.42
CA PRO A 835 21.00 21.78 15.72
C PRO A 835 19.59 21.78 16.31
N THR A 836 18.59 21.86 15.45
CA THR A 836 17.15 21.89 15.81
C THR A 836 16.60 20.54 16.29
N PHE A 837 17.43 19.49 16.28
CA PHE A 837 17.10 18.14 16.70
C PHE A 837 17.89 17.72 17.95
N SER A 838 17.31 16.79 18.71
CA SER A 838 18.05 16.02 19.73
C SER A 838 18.13 14.55 19.30
N ASN A 839 19.23 13.87 19.66
CA ASN A 839 19.40 12.45 19.38
C ASN A 839 19.88 11.73 20.66
N TYR A 840 19.36 10.52 20.87
CA TYR A 840 19.73 9.67 22.00
C TYR A 840 19.53 8.20 21.67
N THR A 841 20.32 7.33 22.28
CA THR A 841 20.21 5.87 22.12
C THR A 841 19.48 5.28 23.33
N VAL A 842 18.38 4.56 23.10
CA VAL A 842 17.59 3.91 24.15
C VAL A 842 17.61 2.40 23.92
N GLY A 843 18.43 1.68 24.69
CA GLY A 843 18.64 0.25 24.49
C GLY A 843 19.14 -0.07 23.07
N LEU A 844 18.32 -0.78 22.29
CA LEU A 844 18.64 -1.13 20.90
C LEU A 844 18.42 0.04 19.92
N TYR A 845 17.58 1.01 20.26
CA TYR A 845 17.08 2.01 19.32
C TYR A 845 17.92 3.29 19.28
N ILE A 846 17.99 3.93 18.11
CA ILE A 846 18.33 5.35 17.95
C ILE A 846 17.02 6.13 17.87
N VAL A 847 16.89 7.16 18.70
CA VAL A 847 15.76 8.09 18.69
C VAL A 847 16.26 9.47 18.31
N ILE A 848 15.57 10.10 17.37
CA ILE A 848 15.77 11.49 16.94
C ILE A 848 14.47 12.23 17.17
N THR A 849 14.52 13.37 17.86
CA THR A 849 13.38 14.26 18.03
C THR A 849 13.69 15.62 17.44
N VAL A 850 12.72 16.22 16.74
CA VAL A 850 12.81 17.57 16.16
C VAL A 850 11.65 18.39 16.73
N PRO A 851 11.78 18.96 17.94
CA PRO A 851 10.65 19.57 18.66
C PRO A 851 9.97 20.71 17.90
N ARG A 852 10.72 21.46 17.08
CA ARG A 852 10.18 22.52 16.21
C ARG A 852 9.10 22.01 15.24
N PHE A 853 9.20 20.75 14.84
CA PHE A 853 8.28 20.10 13.90
C PHE A 853 7.44 19.01 14.58
N GLY A 854 7.44 18.87 15.91
CA GLY A 854 6.69 17.79 16.58
C GLY A 854 7.00 16.39 16.04
N LEU A 855 8.22 16.18 15.52
CA LEU A 855 8.63 14.98 14.78
C LEU A 855 9.50 14.10 15.69
N THR A 856 9.19 12.81 15.77
CA THR A 856 10.03 11.81 16.44
C THR A 856 10.26 10.61 15.54
N LEU A 857 11.53 10.24 15.33
CA LEU A 857 11.96 9.11 14.52
C LEU A 857 12.68 8.09 15.40
N VAL A 858 12.24 6.83 15.33
CA VAL A 858 12.77 5.70 16.11
C VAL A 858 13.24 4.62 15.16
N TRP A 859 14.52 4.24 15.23
CA TRP A 859 15.11 3.19 14.39
C TRP A 859 15.79 2.11 15.23
N ASP A 860 15.53 0.85 14.92
CA ASP A 860 16.06 -0.33 15.62
C ASP A 860 17.51 -0.71 15.25
N LYS A 861 18.18 0.11 14.42
CA LYS A 861 19.50 -0.11 13.80
C LYS A 861 19.54 -1.22 12.73
N HIS A 862 18.39 -1.81 12.41
CA HIS A 862 18.21 -2.87 11.43
C HIS A 862 17.12 -2.47 10.42
N THR A 863 15.97 -3.14 10.42
CA THR A 863 14.90 -2.97 9.43
C THR A 863 13.71 -2.17 9.95
N ARG A 864 13.53 -2.00 11.27
CA ARG A 864 12.36 -1.32 11.83
C ARG A 864 12.60 0.17 12.06
N LEU A 865 11.77 0.96 11.41
CA LEU A 865 11.71 2.41 11.48
C LEU A 865 10.28 2.83 11.85
N SER A 866 10.13 3.74 12.80
CA SER A 866 8.87 4.42 13.08
C SER A 866 9.07 5.92 13.02
N LEU A 867 8.10 6.61 12.42
CA LEU A 867 8.01 8.06 12.33
C LEU A 867 6.72 8.50 13.01
N GLN A 868 6.84 9.43 13.95
CA GLN A 868 5.74 10.01 14.70
C GLN A 868 5.67 11.51 14.41
N LEU A 869 4.45 12.00 14.17
CA LEU A 869 4.16 13.42 13.91
C LEU A 869 3.03 13.89 14.83
N GLU A 870 3.19 15.06 15.45
CA GLU A 870 2.07 15.74 16.11
C GLU A 870 0.95 16.07 15.12
N GLY A 871 -0.31 15.99 15.57
CA GLY A 871 -1.52 16.29 14.78
C GLY A 871 -1.61 17.70 14.19
N SER A 872 -0.65 18.59 14.48
CA SER A 872 -0.45 19.84 13.73
C SER A 872 -0.11 19.59 12.24
N TRP A 873 0.37 18.39 11.89
CA TRP A 873 0.64 17.92 10.52
C TRP A 873 -0.53 17.20 9.84
N LYS A 874 -1.69 17.09 10.50
CA LYS A 874 -2.86 16.39 9.94
C LYS A 874 -3.24 16.99 8.58
N GLY A 875 -3.27 16.17 7.53
CA GLY A 875 -3.55 16.56 6.14
C GLY A 875 -2.50 17.47 5.47
N LYS A 876 -1.26 17.50 5.97
CA LYS A 876 -0.16 18.37 5.46
C LYS A 876 1.09 17.61 5.04
N VAL A 877 1.03 16.29 5.05
CA VAL A 877 2.16 15.43 4.68
C VAL A 877 1.75 14.47 3.57
N CYS A 878 2.75 13.90 2.91
CA CYS A 878 2.57 12.89 1.89
C CYS A 878 3.83 12.02 1.77
N GLY A 879 3.69 10.80 1.26
CA GLY A 879 4.76 9.82 1.12
C GLY A 879 4.22 8.39 1.27
N LEU A 880 5.11 7.41 1.41
CA LEU A 880 4.74 6.03 1.75
C LEU A 880 3.96 5.89 3.08
N CYS A 881 4.03 6.88 3.96
CA CYS A 881 3.26 6.92 5.21
C CYS A 881 1.81 7.43 5.07
N GLY A 882 1.30 7.66 3.85
CA GLY A 882 -0.03 8.23 3.65
C GLY A 882 -0.04 9.76 3.79
N ASN A 883 -1.24 10.34 3.97
CA ASN A 883 -1.42 11.79 4.06
C ASN A 883 -1.71 12.32 5.48
N PHE A 884 -1.93 11.41 6.45
CA PHE A 884 -2.29 11.71 7.83
C PHE A 884 -3.56 12.56 7.93
N ASP A 885 -4.66 12.19 7.27
CA ASP A 885 -5.97 12.85 7.38
C ASP A 885 -7.00 12.07 8.22
N SER A 886 -6.62 10.87 8.68
CA SER A 886 -7.40 9.92 9.47
C SER A 886 -8.42 9.06 8.70
N SER A 887 -8.34 9.05 7.36
CA SER A 887 -9.05 8.08 6.51
C SER A 887 -8.09 7.03 5.95
N VAL A 888 -8.41 5.74 6.05
CA VAL A 888 -7.66 4.67 5.36
C VAL A 888 -7.97 4.63 3.85
N THR A 889 -9.03 5.30 3.40
CA THR A 889 -9.65 5.04 2.09
C THR A 889 -8.96 5.73 0.91
N ASN A 890 -8.06 6.66 1.21
CA ASN A 890 -7.25 7.45 0.28
C ASN A 890 -5.74 7.31 0.57
N GLU A 891 -5.31 6.35 1.38
CA GLU A 891 -3.89 6.23 1.76
C GLU A 891 -2.96 5.85 0.60
N PHE A 892 -3.51 5.26 -0.48
CA PHE A 892 -2.80 5.04 -1.74
C PHE A 892 -3.10 6.13 -2.77
N GLN A 893 -3.44 7.35 -2.33
CA GLN A 893 -3.70 8.48 -3.20
C GLN A 893 -2.42 9.25 -3.51
N HIS A 894 -2.11 9.44 -4.80
CA HIS A 894 -1.01 10.29 -5.27
C HIS A 894 -1.51 11.20 -6.39
N ASN A 895 -1.27 12.52 -6.28
CA ASN A 895 -1.82 13.56 -7.16
C ASN A 895 -3.35 13.46 -7.39
N ASN A 896 -4.10 13.02 -6.37
CA ASN A 896 -5.54 12.69 -6.39
C ASN A 896 -5.93 11.33 -7.03
N TYR A 897 -4.99 10.51 -7.51
CA TYR A 897 -5.24 9.14 -8.01
C TYR A 897 -5.17 8.09 -6.91
N SER A 898 -6.23 7.31 -6.72
CA SER A 898 -6.12 6.03 -6.01
C SER A 898 -5.35 5.03 -6.88
N LEU A 899 -4.26 4.50 -6.34
CA LEU A 899 -3.33 3.57 -6.99
C LEU A 899 -3.33 2.19 -6.29
N SER A 900 -2.82 1.16 -6.97
CA SER A 900 -2.49 -0.10 -6.29
C SER A 900 -1.26 0.07 -5.37
N PRO A 901 -1.03 -0.79 -4.36
CA PRO A 901 0.11 -0.67 -3.45
C PRO A 901 1.48 -0.60 -4.16
N LEU A 902 1.66 -1.39 -5.23
CA LEU A 902 2.85 -1.35 -6.07
C LEU A 902 3.00 -0.03 -6.85
N GLN A 903 1.92 0.45 -7.48
CA GLN A 903 1.93 1.72 -8.22
C GLN A 903 2.18 2.91 -7.28
N PHE A 904 1.52 2.91 -6.12
CA PHE A 904 1.72 3.89 -5.06
C PHE A 904 3.17 3.89 -4.58
N GLY A 905 3.72 2.72 -4.22
CA GLY A 905 5.12 2.61 -3.80
C GLY A 905 6.10 3.09 -4.85
N ASN A 906 5.92 2.68 -6.12
CA ASN A 906 6.75 3.15 -7.23
C ASN A 906 6.63 4.66 -7.50
N SER A 907 5.49 5.29 -7.19
CA SER A 907 5.30 6.75 -7.36
C SER A 907 6.15 7.59 -6.39
N TRP A 908 6.58 7.03 -5.26
CA TRP A 908 7.35 7.73 -4.23
C TRP A 908 8.88 7.58 -4.35
N LYS A 909 9.40 7.17 -5.51
CA LYS A 909 10.84 7.06 -5.76
C LYS A 909 11.54 8.42 -5.64
N ALA A 910 12.61 8.46 -4.85
CA ALA A 910 13.41 9.66 -4.60
C ALA A 910 14.88 9.54 -5.06
N ALA A 911 15.30 8.38 -5.57
CA ALA A 911 16.62 8.20 -6.16
C ALA A 911 16.75 8.92 -7.51
N THR A 912 17.92 9.50 -7.78
CA THR A 912 18.30 10.04 -9.09
C THR A 912 19.54 9.30 -9.64
N PRO A 913 19.43 8.58 -10.77
CA PRO A 913 18.19 8.37 -11.54
C PRO A 913 17.20 7.46 -10.78
N PRO A 914 15.92 7.45 -11.19
CA PRO A 914 14.94 6.54 -10.61
C PRO A 914 15.33 5.08 -10.85
N CYS A 915 15.19 4.23 -9.83
CA CYS A 915 15.42 2.79 -9.96
C CYS A 915 14.29 2.11 -10.77
N SER A 916 14.49 0.85 -11.15
CA SER A 916 13.49 0.01 -11.85
C SER A 916 12.19 -0.12 -11.04
N ASP A 917 11.04 -0.34 -11.69
CA ASP A 917 9.74 -0.55 -11.02
C ASP A 917 9.64 -1.91 -10.32
N VAL A 918 9.05 -1.92 -9.13
CA VAL A 918 8.57 -3.15 -8.48
C VAL A 918 7.31 -3.59 -9.23
N THR A 919 7.42 -4.68 -9.99
CA THR A 919 6.35 -5.16 -10.88
C THR A 919 5.51 -6.28 -10.27
N GLN A 920 5.97 -6.92 -9.19
CA GLN A 920 5.29 -8.02 -8.50
C GLN A 920 5.60 -7.98 -7.00
N GLU A 921 4.61 -8.29 -6.16
CA GLU A 921 4.83 -8.55 -4.73
C GLU A 921 5.46 -9.94 -4.55
N ILE A 922 6.53 -10.03 -3.77
CA ILE A 922 7.19 -11.29 -3.44
C ILE A 922 6.56 -11.86 -2.17
N PHE A 923 5.97 -13.05 -2.27
CA PHE A 923 5.45 -13.81 -1.13
C PHE A 923 6.42 -14.95 -0.77
N PRO A 924 7.29 -14.82 0.25
CA PRO A 924 8.34 -15.81 0.54
C PRO A 924 7.78 -17.22 0.82
N CYS A 925 6.61 -17.29 1.46
CA CYS A 925 5.90 -18.55 1.73
C CYS A 925 5.47 -19.29 0.45
N GLN A 926 5.16 -18.59 -0.65
CA GLN A 926 4.78 -19.23 -1.91
C GLN A 926 5.99 -19.84 -2.62
N ARG A 927 7.17 -19.19 -2.52
CA ARG A 927 8.45 -19.70 -3.04
C ARG A 927 8.94 -20.92 -2.27
N HIS A 928 8.63 -20.98 -0.97
CA HIS A 928 9.03 -22.08 -0.07
C HIS A 928 7.84 -22.62 0.73
N SER A 929 6.93 -23.34 0.07
CA SER A 929 5.66 -23.81 0.68
C SER A 929 5.83 -24.67 1.95
N TYR A 930 6.93 -25.42 2.08
CA TYR A 930 7.23 -26.18 3.30
C TYR A 930 7.56 -25.29 4.53
N CYS A 931 7.86 -24.01 4.33
CA CYS A 931 8.15 -23.05 5.38
C CYS A 931 6.90 -22.43 6.00
N ALA A 932 5.78 -22.34 5.26
CA ALA A 932 4.57 -21.66 5.71
C ALA A 932 4.07 -22.20 7.06
N ALA A 933 3.86 -23.52 7.14
CA ALA A 933 3.42 -24.19 8.36
C ALA A 933 4.43 -24.10 9.54
N TRP A 934 5.72 -23.85 9.29
CA TRP A 934 6.71 -23.59 10.33
C TRP A 934 6.61 -22.14 10.83
N ALA A 935 6.54 -21.20 9.89
CA ALA A 935 6.42 -19.76 10.12
C ALA A 935 5.17 -19.45 10.95
N GLU A 936 4.01 -19.95 10.53
CA GLU A 936 2.74 -19.79 11.25
C GLU A 936 2.81 -20.31 12.68
N ARG A 937 3.23 -21.58 12.87
CA ARG A 937 3.37 -22.18 14.21
C ARG A 937 4.28 -21.37 15.12
N ARG A 938 5.34 -20.77 14.58
CA ARG A 938 6.27 -19.94 15.34
C ARG A 938 5.67 -18.57 15.68
N CYS A 939 4.91 -17.98 14.75
CA CYS A 939 4.20 -16.71 14.92
C CYS A 939 2.93 -16.80 15.78
N GLN A 940 2.39 -17.99 16.05
CA GLN A 940 1.27 -18.17 16.99
C GLN A 940 1.55 -17.61 18.40
N ILE A 941 2.81 -17.35 18.76
CA ILE A 941 3.15 -16.62 19.99
C ILE A 941 2.37 -15.29 20.13
N LEU A 942 2.12 -14.58 19.02
CA LEU A 942 1.43 -13.29 19.00
C LEU A 942 -0.05 -13.40 19.39
N ARG A 943 -0.69 -14.52 19.07
CA ARG A 943 -2.08 -14.85 19.42
C ARG A 943 -2.20 -15.75 20.67
N GLY A 944 -1.08 -16.19 21.23
CA GLY A 944 -1.04 -17.09 22.39
C GLY A 944 -0.97 -16.36 23.73
N ASP A 945 -1.08 -17.15 24.80
CA ASP A 945 -1.24 -16.70 26.20
C ASP A 945 -0.16 -15.69 26.68
N ILE A 946 1.05 -15.75 26.10
CA ILE A 946 2.16 -14.82 26.40
C ILE A 946 1.73 -13.35 26.19
N PHE A 947 0.87 -13.09 25.20
CA PHE A 947 0.39 -11.76 24.84
C PHE A 947 -1.07 -11.50 25.25
N GLN A 948 -1.68 -12.37 26.07
CA GLN A 948 -3.10 -12.30 26.44
C GLN A 948 -3.51 -10.93 27.03
N SER A 949 -2.65 -10.33 27.87
CA SER A 949 -2.89 -9.01 28.46
C SER A 949 -2.75 -7.83 27.48
N CYS A 950 -2.42 -8.10 26.22
CA CYS A 950 -2.31 -7.13 25.13
C CYS A 950 -3.40 -7.28 24.07
N HIS A 951 -4.02 -8.46 23.88
CA HIS A 951 -5.03 -8.68 22.81
C HIS A 951 -6.21 -7.69 22.86
N LEU A 952 -6.68 -7.35 24.07
CA LEU A 952 -7.74 -6.33 24.29
C LEU A 952 -7.29 -4.88 24.00
N LYS A 953 -5.99 -4.64 23.83
CA LYS A 953 -5.36 -3.31 23.70
C LYS A 953 -4.73 -3.06 22.32
N VAL A 954 -4.27 -4.09 21.63
CA VAL A 954 -3.67 -4.03 20.30
C VAL A 954 -4.09 -5.28 19.54
N ASP A 955 -4.65 -5.10 18.34
CA ASP A 955 -4.99 -6.22 17.47
C ASP A 955 -3.72 -6.95 16.99
N PRO A 956 -3.55 -8.26 17.28
CA PRO A 956 -2.39 -9.02 16.82
C PRO A 956 -2.40 -9.35 15.32
N GLU A 957 -3.50 -9.14 14.59
CA GLU A 957 -3.70 -9.75 13.27
C GLU A 957 -2.69 -9.27 12.22
N ALA A 958 -2.49 -7.96 12.07
CA ALA A 958 -1.54 -7.41 11.11
C ALA A 958 -0.08 -7.82 11.45
N PHE A 959 0.27 -7.83 12.74
CA PHE A 959 1.56 -8.28 13.22
C PHE A 959 1.79 -9.78 13.00
N PHE A 960 0.74 -10.60 13.13
CA PHE A 960 0.79 -12.03 12.83
C PHE A 960 1.07 -12.28 11.34
N GLN A 961 0.34 -11.62 10.44
CA GLN A 961 0.56 -11.78 8.99
C GLN A 961 1.98 -11.36 8.57
N ALA A 962 2.44 -10.20 9.04
CA ALA A 962 3.81 -9.76 8.82
C ALA A 962 4.84 -10.74 9.41
N CYS A 963 4.60 -11.27 10.61
CA CYS A 963 5.46 -12.28 11.22
C CYS A 963 5.58 -13.55 10.37
N VAL A 964 4.48 -14.03 9.79
CA VAL A 964 4.48 -15.23 8.93
C VAL A 964 5.30 -14.99 7.66
N LEU A 965 5.06 -13.88 6.97
CA LEU A 965 5.78 -13.52 5.74
C LEU A 965 7.28 -13.36 5.99
N GLU A 966 7.67 -12.67 7.08
CA GLU A 966 9.05 -12.57 7.53
C GLU A 966 9.68 -13.93 7.90
N SER A 967 8.91 -14.81 8.53
CA SER A 967 9.40 -16.11 9.00
C SER A 967 9.53 -17.15 7.88
N CYS A 968 8.94 -16.92 6.70
CA CYS A 968 8.97 -17.82 5.55
C CYS A 968 10.32 -17.85 4.76
N SER A 969 11.44 -17.81 5.47
CA SER A 969 12.80 -17.78 4.94
C SER A 969 13.68 -18.91 5.51
N CYS A 970 13.31 -20.17 5.26
CA CYS A 970 13.95 -21.34 5.90
C CYS A 970 15.45 -21.53 5.62
N GLU A 971 16.02 -20.88 4.61
CA GLU A 971 17.46 -20.94 4.33
C GLU A 971 18.32 -20.33 5.47
N PHE A 972 17.67 -19.65 6.42
CA PHE A 972 18.30 -18.85 7.47
C PHE A 972 17.90 -19.24 8.90
N GLU A 973 17.70 -20.53 9.21
CA GLU A 973 17.52 -20.98 10.60
C GLU A 973 18.65 -20.44 11.51
N GLY A 974 18.29 -19.54 12.45
CA GLY A 974 19.22 -18.87 13.36
C GLY A 974 20.01 -17.68 12.77
N LYS A 975 19.80 -17.30 11.50
CA LYS A 975 20.49 -16.17 10.85
C LYS A 975 19.60 -14.98 10.49
N PHE A 976 18.33 -15.20 10.11
CA PHE A 976 17.41 -14.12 9.74
C PHE A 976 16.61 -13.63 10.95
N LEU A 977 16.59 -12.31 11.18
CA LEU A 977 15.95 -11.72 12.36
C LEU A 977 14.44 -11.47 12.21
N GLY A 978 13.85 -11.59 11.01
CA GLY A 978 12.49 -11.12 10.72
C GLY A 978 11.41 -11.57 11.70
N PHE A 979 11.41 -12.86 12.08
CA PHE A 979 10.55 -13.38 13.16
C PHE A 979 10.66 -12.55 14.46
N CYS A 980 11.89 -12.32 14.93
CA CYS A 980 12.15 -11.58 16.15
C CYS A 980 11.84 -10.08 16.01
N THR A 981 12.00 -9.51 14.82
CA THR A 981 11.63 -8.12 14.51
C THR A 981 10.11 -7.93 14.54
N ALA A 982 9.35 -8.83 13.92
CA ALA A 982 7.89 -8.79 13.93
C ALA A 982 7.32 -8.97 15.35
N VAL A 983 7.84 -9.92 16.13
CA VAL A 983 7.42 -10.10 17.53
C VAL A 983 7.83 -8.93 18.42
N ALA A 984 8.99 -8.30 18.18
CA ALA A 984 9.38 -7.08 18.86
C ALA A 984 8.46 -5.89 18.52
N ALA A 985 8.03 -5.75 17.26
CA ALA A 985 7.11 -4.69 16.84
C ALA A 985 5.77 -4.77 17.58
N TYR A 986 5.19 -5.96 17.72
CA TYR A 986 3.96 -6.15 18.49
C TYR A 986 4.17 -5.90 19.99
N ALA A 987 5.25 -6.43 20.58
CA ALA A 987 5.56 -6.21 22.00
C ALA A 987 5.81 -4.73 22.36
N GLU A 988 6.30 -3.94 21.41
CA GLU A 988 6.44 -2.49 21.58
C GLU A 988 5.08 -1.80 21.53
N ALA A 989 4.21 -2.14 20.55
CA ALA A 989 2.85 -1.63 20.50
C ALA A 989 2.06 -1.95 21.80
N CYS A 990 2.21 -3.17 22.33
CA CYS A 990 1.69 -3.54 23.65
C CYS A 990 2.24 -2.63 24.77
N SER A 991 3.54 -2.36 24.76
CA SER A 991 4.20 -1.54 25.78
C SER A 991 3.76 -0.07 25.73
N GLU A 992 3.50 0.47 24.53
CA GLU A 992 2.92 1.80 24.33
C GLU A 992 1.50 1.90 24.93
N GLN A 993 0.73 0.80 24.92
CA GLN A 993 -0.57 0.67 25.58
C GLN A 993 -0.46 0.20 27.06
N GLY A 994 0.71 0.33 27.67
CA GLY A 994 0.95 -0.01 29.08
C GLY A 994 0.88 -1.51 29.40
N ALA A 995 1.01 -2.40 28.41
CA ALA A 995 1.12 -3.85 28.58
C ALA A 995 2.58 -4.30 28.32
N CYS A 996 3.39 -4.32 29.38
CA CYS A 996 4.79 -4.76 29.30
C CYS A 996 4.88 -6.30 29.23
N ILE A 997 5.06 -6.85 28.03
CA ILE A 997 5.09 -8.31 27.81
C ILE A 997 6.52 -8.88 27.86
N LYS A 998 6.77 -9.86 28.75
CA LYS A 998 8.06 -10.57 28.84
C LYS A 998 8.06 -11.84 27.98
N TRP A 999 8.33 -11.68 26.69
CA TRP A 999 8.25 -12.77 25.69
C TRP A 999 9.59 -13.44 25.32
N ARG A 1000 10.74 -12.78 25.52
CA ARG A 1000 12.06 -13.31 25.15
C ARG A 1000 12.57 -14.35 26.16
N THR A 1001 13.21 -15.41 25.66
CA THR A 1001 13.84 -16.46 26.47
C THR A 1001 15.24 -16.79 25.90
N PRO A 1002 16.08 -17.58 26.61
CA PRO A 1002 17.39 -18.00 26.07
C PRO A 1002 17.31 -18.73 24.72
N ASP A 1003 16.20 -19.43 24.46
CA ASP A 1003 15.94 -20.23 23.26
C ASP A 1003 15.05 -19.49 22.23
N LEU A 1004 14.51 -18.31 22.59
CA LEU A 1004 13.59 -17.52 21.76
C LEU A 1004 14.00 -16.06 21.71
N CYS A 1005 14.55 -15.64 20.57
CA CYS A 1005 14.97 -14.25 20.30
C CYS A 1005 15.87 -13.68 21.40
N ARG A 1006 16.92 -14.44 21.73
CA ARG A 1006 17.96 -14.07 22.68
C ARG A 1006 18.52 -12.67 22.39
N MET A 1007 18.73 -11.89 23.45
CA MET A 1007 19.49 -10.64 23.46
C MET A 1007 20.96 -10.89 23.81
#